data_AF-A0A669F609-F1
#
_entry.id   AF-A0A669F609-F1
#
_cell.length_a   1.000
_cell.length_b   1.000
_cell.length_c   1.000
_cell.angle_alpha   90.00
_cell.angle_beta   90.00
_cell.angle_gamma   90.00
#
_symmetry.space_group_name_H-M   'P 1'
#
loop_
_entity.id
_entity.type
_entity.pdbx_description
1 polymer ?
#
loop_
_entity_poly.entity_id
_entity_poly.type
_entity_poly.pdbx_seq_one_letter_code
_entity_poly.pdbx_strand_id
1 'polypeptide(L)'
;MRGMIISYTSHKRKQRLTRQLEIENNMKKLEKQYYVTKSAETLSELNIARTSLRDLIMRKAGRDVLLARRWLFESANKPNRFLARLARNTPSSSFITAIVDVNGERQVGNRQINECFREFYTNLYQSEMDITTLNSGFFLNDLAFPPLSEDQVSLLESPITLMEVDKAISALQSGKCPGADGFPVEFFKVMKVKLNSLLLRVFNKAFEESKLPESMYQANITLIAKKGKNPESCSSYRPISLLGVDNKILSKILALRLEKVMCSIVHADQTGFIKGRNSYNNTRRLFNIIHFLNFHQIPGVVVSMDTEKAFDRIEWEYMFEIMRRFGFGKNFLGWIKIIYKSPIASVLTNGLLSSPITLSRGTAQGSPLSPLLFALAIEPLAMAIRQNPSVPGVKIGDRQHKILLYADDILLTLTDPANSLPVLTGCIKDFGLISGYKVNFDKSVIMTLCSGGDIEPLYVKPFHWAPSGFVYLGVKVTPNVGHLYRENINGLVQDLREMLTRWRSLLISFLGRINLIKMVILPKILYPTGMLFAILKSEDIKAINKAMVDFIWAGRKPKIKLETLQLPKDLGGWGVPNIENYVLSIQARILSSWIHEHSDLPWLNIEEVLCKPSSPVNFLGKHLNDLPHVIKQNSLIYNAMWTWGKLRKLFNSSLPLNILSTLINNPDLLPQNIGSSFVGWHKVGVKRFYDLFKHGEFKSFESLKSQYSMSKTEFYKYLQLRNYVLKNAKSLQISTASFRLEKFFLDNREHKHFVSKFYSEIYALIVDELAWLRKSWGTLLKCEIDIQAWDKILLLPSKISVCNRFKELQYKILHNVYISPYIYSKYNMGTSPNCLKCKVRVGTRFHWLWECASIQSFWKEVCANISTAIGHQVTENPLMCILGYIPVSLVQHEHVIQSGLLQDSRLFICYMQSHTSATHSEMCPELSFDCAKKRHYIQ
;
A
#
# COMPACT_ATOMS: atom_id res chain seq x y z
N MET A 1 -7.71 -35.99 17.11
CA MET A 1 -7.38 -35.03 18.19
C MET A 1 -8.11 -33.68 18.09
N ARG A 2 -7.92 -32.86 17.04
CA ARG A 2 -8.57 -31.53 16.90
C ARG A 2 -10.11 -31.57 17.00
N GLY A 3 -10.77 -32.51 16.31
CA GLY A 3 -12.23 -32.67 16.37
C GLY A 3 -12.76 -33.01 17.77
N MET A 4 -12.05 -33.86 18.52
CA MET A 4 -12.40 -34.21 19.89
C MET A 4 -12.26 -33.01 20.84
N ILE A 5 -11.19 -32.20 20.69
CA ILE A 5 -11.00 -30.96 21.46
C ILE A 5 -12.13 -29.97 21.18
N ILE A 6 -12.54 -29.81 19.92
CA ILE A 6 -13.66 -28.94 19.54
C ILE A 6 -14.98 -29.43 20.15
N SER A 7 -15.25 -30.74 20.08
CA SER A 7 -16.45 -31.34 20.67
C SER A 7 -16.49 -31.13 22.19
N TYR A 8 -15.41 -31.46 22.88
CA TYR A 8 -15.28 -31.29 24.32
C TYR A 8 -15.43 -29.83 24.78
N THR A 9 -14.76 -28.89 24.08
CA THR A 9 -14.85 -27.46 24.40
C THR A 9 -16.24 -26.88 24.13
N SER A 10 -16.91 -27.33 23.06
CA SER A 10 -18.32 -27.00 22.75
C SER A 10 -19.27 -27.52 23.83
N HIS A 11 -19.12 -28.79 24.24
CA HIS A 11 -19.91 -29.40 25.30
C HIS A 11 -19.73 -28.66 26.65
N LYS A 12 -18.48 -28.39 27.06
CA LYS A 12 -18.17 -27.58 28.25
C LYS A 12 -18.68 -26.14 28.14
N ARG A 13 -18.84 -25.57 26.94
CA ARG A 13 -19.44 -24.26 26.73
C ARG A 13 -20.95 -24.32 26.94
N LYS A 14 -21.63 -25.31 26.37
CA LYS A 14 -23.08 -25.53 26.56
C LYS A 14 -23.43 -25.71 28.04
N GLN A 15 -22.75 -26.62 28.75
CA GLN A 15 -22.96 -26.83 30.19
C GLN A 15 -22.82 -25.55 31.03
N ARG A 16 -21.83 -24.70 30.70
CA ARG A 16 -21.65 -23.42 31.38
C ARG A 16 -22.78 -22.42 31.10
N LEU A 17 -23.28 -22.39 29.86
CA LEU A 17 -24.37 -21.50 29.47
C LEU A 17 -25.67 -21.92 30.18
N THR A 18 -25.95 -23.23 30.23
CA THR A 18 -27.10 -23.79 30.95
C THR A 18 -27.04 -23.42 32.44
N ARG A 19 -25.89 -23.65 33.09
CA ARG A 19 -25.70 -23.30 34.51
C ARG A 19 -25.83 -21.80 34.77
N GLN A 20 -25.38 -20.95 33.85
CA GLN A 20 -25.56 -19.49 33.96
C GLN A 20 -27.04 -19.13 33.90
N LEU A 21 -27.79 -19.68 32.94
CA LEU A 21 -29.23 -19.46 32.79
C LEU A 21 -30.02 -19.95 34.01
N GLU A 22 -29.65 -21.10 34.58
CA GLU A 22 -30.24 -21.63 35.81
C GLU A 22 -30.06 -20.66 36.99
N ILE A 23 -28.85 -20.13 37.18
CA ILE A 23 -28.56 -19.16 38.25
C ILE A 23 -29.32 -17.85 38.02
N GLU A 24 -29.34 -17.32 36.79
CA GLU A 24 -30.08 -16.09 36.45
C GLU A 24 -31.61 -16.26 36.64
N ASN A 25 -32.16 -17.42 36.27
CA ASN A 25 -33.56 -17.73 36.49
C ASN A 25 -33.89 -17.92 37.97
N ASN A 26 -33.00 -18.55 38.75
CA ASN A 26 -33.15 -18.68 40.19
C ASN A 26 -33.10 -17.32 40.87
N MET A 27 -32.17 -16.44 40.46
CA MET A 27 -32.11 -15.06 40.95
C MET A 27 -33.39 -14.29 40.68
N LYS A 28 -33.96 -14.36 39.47
CA LYS A 28 -35.24 -13.71 39.15
C LYS A 28 -36.40 -14.22 40.01
N LYS A 29 -36.42 -15.52 40.33
CA LYS A 29 -37.43 -16.11 41.23
C LYS A 29 -37.26 -15.62 42.66
N LEU A 30 -36.04 -15.66 43.19
CA LEU A 30 -35.69 -15.20 44.54
C LEU A 30 -35.91 -13.69 44.70
N GLU A 31 -35.63 -12.87 43.68
CA GLU A 31 -35.90 -11.42 43.68
C GLU A 31 -37.41 -11.13 43.78
N LYS A 32 -38.24 -11.88 43.05
CA LYS A 32 -39.71 -11.78 43.16
C LYS A 32 -40.21 -12.25 44.53
N GLN A 33 -39.67 -13.35 45.05
CA GLN A 33 -40.06 -13.86 46.37
C GLN A 33 -39.66 -12.88 47.48
N TYR A 34 -38.44 -12.37 47.46
CA TYR A 34 -37.96 -11.38 48.44
C TYR A 34 -38.77 -10.09 48.42
N TYR A 35 -39.22 -9.63 47.24
CA TYR A 35 -40.10 -8.46 47.13
C TYR A 35 -41.42 -8.64 47.89
N VAL A 36 -41.93 -9.88 47.93
CA VAL A 36 -43.18 -10.24 48.61
C VAL A 36 -42.97 -10.57 50.09
N THR A 37 -41.96 -11.39 50.43
CA THR A 37 -41.79 -11.95 51.78
C THR A 37 -40.87 -11.13 52.68
N LYS A 38 -39.93 -10.34 52.12
CA LYS A 38 -38.87 -9.61 52.85
C LYS A 38 -38.13 -10.42 53.93
N SER A 39 -38.03 -11.74 53.75
CA SER A 39 -37.40 -12.63 54.74
C SER A 39 -35.87 -12.57 54.69
N ALA A 40 -35.22 -12.76 55.84
CA ALA A 40 -33.76 -12.81 55.95
C ALA A 40 -33.17 -14.05 55.24
N GLU A 41 -33.90 -15.16 55.21
CA GLU A 41 -33.50 -16.41 54.55
C GLU A 41 -33.47 -16.26 53.03
N THR A 42 -34.53 -15.67 52.44
CA THR A 42 -34.59 -15.44 50.99
C THR A 42 -33.51 -14.44 50.55
N LEU A 43 -33.15 -13.47 51.39
CA LEU A 43 -32.03 -12.56 51.13
C LEU A 43 -30.66 -13.28 51.13
N SER A 44 -30.48 -14.24 52.05
CA SER A 44 -29.26 -15.05 52.14
C SER A 44 -29.09 -15.92 50.88
N GLU A 45 -30.13 -16.63 50.46
CA GLU A 45 -30.12 -17.46 49.25
C GLU A 45 -29.87 -16.63 47.99
N LEU A 46 -30.45 -15.44 47.91
CA LEU A 46 -30.24 -14.49 46.83
C LEU A 46 -28.79 -13.98 46.77
N ASN A 47 -28.16 -13.74 47.92
CA ASN A 47 -26.74 -13.38 48.00
C ASN A 47 -25.82 -14.55 47.60
N ILE A 48 -26.18 -15.79 47.94
CA ILE A 48 -25.45 -17.00 47.50
C ILE A 48 -25.54 -17.14 45.97
N ALA A 49 -26.73 -16.92 45.39
CA ALA A 49 -26.93 -16.97 43.94
C ALA A 49 -26.14 -15.86 43.22
N ARG A 50 -26.15 -14.62 43.75
CA ARG A 50 -25.33 -13.49 43.24
C ARG A 50 -23.84 -13.79 43.29
N THR A 51 -23.36 -14.38 44.38
CA THR A 51 -21.95 -14.75 44.54
C THR A 51 -21.56 -15.85 43.56
N SER A 52 -22.41 -16.87 43.39
CA SER A 52 -22.22 -17.94 42.42
C SER A 52 -22.15 -17.43 40.97
N LEU A 53 -23.00 -16.44 40.62
CA LEU A 53 -22.96 -15.79 39.31
C LEU A 53 -21.66 -14.98 39.13
N ARG A 54 -21.26 -14.21 40.16
CA ARG A 54 -20.02 -13.44 40.15
C ARG A 54 -18.80 -14.35 39.95
N ASP A 55 -18.73 -15.49 40.62
CA ASP A 55 -17.65 -16.47 40.44
C ASP A 55 -17.59 -17.04 39.03
N LEU A 56 -18.75 -17.34 38.43
CA LEU A 56 -18.83 -17.85 37.06
C LEU A 56 -18.35 -16.79 36.05
N ILE A 57 -18.76 -15.53 36.25
CA ILE A 57 -18.29 -14.37 35.46
C ILE A 57 -16.79 -14.15 35.65
N MET A 58 -16.27 -14.22 36.88
CA MET A 58 -14.84 -14.05 37.15
C MET A 58 -14.00 -15.16 36.51
N ARG A 59 -14.44 -16.42 36.56
CA ARG A 59 -13.78 -17.54 35.85
C ARG A 59 -13.82 -17.39 34.33
N LYS A 60 -14.87 -16.74 33.80
CA LYS A 60 -14.95 -16.39 32.36
C LYS A 60 -13.97 -15.26 32.04
N ALA A 61 -13.99 -14.18 32.82
CA ALA A 61 -13.08 -13.05 32.67
C ALA A 61 -11.60 -13.50 32.77
N GLY A 62 -11.25 -14.36 33.73
CA GLY A 62 -9.90 -14.92 33.84
C GLY A 62 -9.49 -15.72 32.60
N ARG A 63 -10.39 -16.52 32.03
CA ARG A 63 -10.15 -17.22 30.76
C ARG A 63 -10.02 -16.26 29.58
N ASP A 64 -10.88 -15.25 29.50
CA ASP A 64 -10.82 -14.24 28.44
C ASP A 64 -9.53 -13.42 28.52
N VAL A 65 -9.05 -13.12 29.73
CA VAL A 65 -7.72 -12.51 29.98
C VAL A 65 -6.61 -13.43 29.50
N LEU A 66 -6.66 -14.74 29.78
CA LEU A 66 -5.66 -15.70 29.30
C LEU A 66 -5.65 -15.82 27.78
N LEU A 67 -6.83 -15.91 27.15
CA LEU A 67 -6.97 -15.94 25.69
C LEU A 67 -6.48 -14.64 25.06
N ALA A 68 -6.81 -13.49 25.66
CA ALA A 68 -6.31 -12.19 25.23
C ALA A 68 -4.78 -12.11 25.34
N ARG A 69 -4.19 -12.61 26.43
CA ARG A 69 -2.72 -12.67 26.60
C ARG A 69 -2.06 -13.57 25.55
N ARG A 70 -2.61 -14.75 25.31
CA ARG A 70 -2.13 -15.65 24.25
C ARG A 70 -2.21 -14.98 22.88
N TRP A 71 -3.34 -14.36 22.58
CA TRP A 71 -3.54 -13.66 21.32
C TRP A 71 -2.59 -12.47 21.16
N LEU A 72 -2.37 -11.68 22.23
CA LEU A 72 -1.36 -10.62 22.28
C LEU A 72 0.04 -11.18 22.00
N PHE A 73 0.42 -12.29 22.64
CA PHE A 73 1.71 -12.92 22.40
C PHE A 73 1.88 -13.36 20.93
N GLU A 74 0.85 -13.98 20.35
CA GLU A 74 0.87 -14.48 18.97
C GLU A 74 0.76 -13.37 17.91
N SER A 75 0.10 -12.25 18.24
CA SER A 75 -0.36 -11.26 17.26
C SER A 75 0.20 -9.85 17.46
N ALA A 76 0.66 -9.46 18.66
CA ALA A 76 0.98 -8.07 18.98
C ALA A 76 2.09 -7.47 18.11
N ASN A 77 3.01 -8.31 17.64
CA ASN A 77 4.19 -7.88 16.90
C ASN A 77 4.14 -8.23 15.41
N LYS A 78 3.06 -8.87 14.96
CA LYS A 78 2.87 -9.21 13.54
C LYS A 78 2.31 -8.00 12.81
N PRO A 79 2.62 -7.83 11.51
CA PRO A 79 2.09 -6.72 10.74
C PRO A 79 0.60 -6.93 10.43
N ASN A 80 -0.26 -6.66 11.39
CA ASN A 80 -1.70 -6.93 11.33
C ASN A 80 -2.52 -5.73 11.83
N ARG A 81 -3.85 -5.88 11.80
CA ARG A 81 -4.81 -4.84 12.25
C ARG A 81 -4.56 -4.40 13.70
N PHE A 82 -4.10 -5.29 14.56
CA PHE A 82 -3.85 -4.96 15.96
C PHE A 82 -2.62 -4.05 16.12
N LEU A 83 -1.49 -4.40 15.52
CA LEU A 83 -0.29 -3.56 15.54
C LEU A 83 -0.57 -2.19 14.89
N ALA A 84 -1.33 -2.17 13.79
CA ALA A 84 -1.78 -0.93 13.18
C ALA A 84 -2.71 -0.10 14.11
N ARG A 85 -3.53 -0.75 14.94
CA ARG A 85 -4.40 -0.08 15.92
C ARG A 85 -3.60 0.54 17.07
N LEU A 86 -2.56 -0.15 17.56
CA LEU A 86 -1.65 0.39 18.58
C LEU A 86 -0.88 1.62 18.09
N ALA A 87 -0.49 1.62 16.81
CA ALA A 87 0.26 2.72 16.22
C ALA A 87 -0.60 3.94 15.86
N ARG A 88 -1.92 3.77 15.72
CA ARG A 88 -2.82 4.90 15.58
C ARG A 88 -2.79 5.68 16.89
N ASN A 89 -2.46 6.97 16.80
CA ASN A 89 -2.94 7.91 17.80
C ASN A 89 -4.45 7.77 17.79
N THR A 90 -5.04 7.17 18.81
CA THR A 90 -6.48 6.97 18.89
C THR A 90 -7.18 8.29 18.56
N PRO A 91 -8.09 8.33 17.56
CA PRO A 91 -9.03 9.43 17.45
C PRO A 91 -10.45 8.91 17.63
N SER A 92 -11.23 9.69 18.38
CA SER A 92 -12.70 9.68 18.47
C SER A 92 -13.35 8.31 18.69
N SER A 93 -14.01 8.19 19.83
CA SER A 93 -15.16 7.29 19.92
C SER A 93 -15.96 7.39 18.61
N SER A 94 -16.25 6.25 17.96
CA SER A 94 -17.22 6.24 16.85
C SER A 94 -18.61 6.66 17.33
N PHE A 95 -18.78 6.78 18.64
CA PHE A 95 -19.94 7.34 19.27
C PHE A 95 -20.10 8.81 18.89
N ILE A 96 -21.20 9.08 18.21
CA ILE A 96 -21.63 10.43 17.86
C ILE A 96 -22.38 10.97 19.07
N THR A 97 -21.86 12.04 19.68
CA THR A 97 -22.39 12.62 20.92
C THR A 97 -23.61 13.50 20.68
N ALA A 98 -23.62 14.27 19.61
CA ALA A 98 -24.72 15.16 19.25
C ALA A 98 -24.69 15.48 17.75
N ILE A 99 -25.85 15.86 17.21
CA ILE A 99 -26.03 16.35 15.84
C ILE A 99 -26.97 17.54 15.87
N VAL A 100 -26.70 18.55 15.05
CA VAL A 100 -27.62 19.65 14.78
C VAL A 100 -28.57 19.23 13.65
N ASP A 101 -29.86 19.34 13.89
CA ASP A 101 -30.90 19.03 12.90
C ASP A 101 -31.08 20.15 11.86
N VAL A 102 -32.03 19.97 10.95
CA VAL A 102 -32.35 20.94 9.89
C VAL A 102 -32.92 22.26 10.41
N ASN A 103 -33.48 22.28 11.63
CA ASN A 103 -34.05 23.46 12.26
C ASN A 103 -33.01 24.22 13.11
N GLY A 104 -31.78 23.70 13.20
CA GLY A 104 -30.72 24.27 14.01
C GLY A 104 -30.72 23.82 15.47
N GLU A 105 -31.58 22.87 15.86
CA GLU A 105 -31.62 22.35 17.23
C GLU A 105 -30.63 21.21 17.43
N ARG A 106 -30.02 21.19 18.62
CA ARG A 106 -28.98 20.22 18.97
C ARG A 106 -29.58 18.96 19.59
N GLN A 107 -29.56 17.87 18.83
CA GLN A 107 -30.05 16.56 19.24
C GLN A 107 -28.94 15.73 19.90
N VAL A 108 -29.19 15.20 21.10
CA VAL A 108 -28.21 14.44 21.91
C VAL A 108 -28.61 12.98 22.12
N GLY A 109 -29.91 12.66 22.00
CA GLY A 109 -30.40 11.30 22.18
C GLY A 109 -30.07 10.39 20.99
N ASN A 110 -29.64 9.15 21.27
CA ASN A 110 -29.21 8.21 20.22
C ASN A 110 -30.27 7.94 19.14
N ARG A 111 -31.57 7.95 19.50
CA ARG A 111 -32.68 7.77 18.55
C ARG A 111 -32.86 9.00 17.68
N GLN A 112 -32.85 10.18 18.28
CA GLN A 112 -32.95 11.46 17.57
C GLN A 112 -31.77 11.65 16.61
N ILE A 113 -30.55 11.37 17.06
CA ILE A 113 -29.35 11.40 16.21
C ILE A 113 -29.53 10.46 15.00
N ASN A 114 -29.98 9.23 15.22
CA ASN A 114 -30.21 8.27 14.15
C ASN A 114 -31.26 8.75 13.14
N GLU A 115 -32.33 9.38 13.64
CA GLU A 115 -33.40 9.95 12.83
C GLU A 115 -32.92 11.14 11.99
N CYS A 116 -32.15 12.08 12.56
CA CYS A 116 -31.55 13.19 11.81
C CYS A 116 -30.67 12.70 10.65
N PHE A 117 -29.90 11.64 10.86
CA PHE A 117 -29.14 11.02 9.77
C PHE A 117 -30.05 10.34 8.74
N ARG A 118 -31.11 9.66 9.18
CA ARG A 118 -32.09 9.04 8.28
C ARG A 118 -32.69 10.07 7.34
N GLU A 119 -33.21 11.17 7.88
CA GLU A 119 -33.80 12.27 7.11
C GLU A 119 -32.80 12.88 6.14
N PHE A 120 -31.59 13.18 6.63
CA PHE A 120 -30.51 13.73 5.81
C PHE A 120 -30.16 12.86 4.60
N TYR A 121 -30.03 11.54 4.81
CA TYR A 121 -29.71 10.62 3.72
C TYR A 121 -30.92 10.30 2.84
N THR A 122 -32.15 10.36 3.37
CA THR A 122 -33.37 10.25 2.56
C THR A 122 -33.40 11.37 1.52
N ASN A 123 -33.21 12.63 1.96
CA ASN A 123 -33.17 13.78 1.06
C ASN A 123 -31.98 13.70 0.08
N LEU A 124 -30.82 13.19 0.53
CA LEU A 124 -29.66 13.04 -0.34
C LEU A 124 -29.92 12.04 -1.48
N TYR A 125 -30.55 10.90 -1.22
CA TYR A 125 -30.73 9.82 -2.19
C TYR A 125 -32.06 9.89 -2.95
N GLN A 126 -32.86 10.92 -2.72
CA GLN A 126 -34.02 11.27 -3.53
C GLN A 126 -33.57 11.87 -4.87
N SER A 127 -34.12 11.35 -5.97
CA SER A 127 -33.84 11.86 -7.31
C SER A 127 -34.35 13.28 -7.46
N GLU A 128 -33.52 14.14 -8.06
CA GLU A 128 -33.85 15.52 -8.41
C GLU A 128 -33.99 15.68 -9.93
N MET A 129 -33.85 14.59 -10.70
CA MET A 129 -33.79 14.65 -12.16
C MET A 129 -35.17 14.90 -12.79
N ASP A 130 -35.21 15.79 -13.77
CA ASP A 130 -36.28 15.85 -14.76
C ASP A 130 -35.96 14.97 -15.98
N ILE A 131 -36.75 13.92 -16.18
CA ILE A 131 -36.54 12.96 -17.27
C ILE A 131 -36.80 13.56 -18.66
N THR A 132 -37.63 14.60 -18.77
CA THR A 132 -37.91 15.26 -20.05
C THR A 132 -36.67 15.99 -20.56
N THR A 133 -35.96 16.64 -19.65
CA THR A 133 -34.66 17.28 -19.89
C THR A 133 -33.62 16.27 -20.38
N LEU A 134 -33.52 15.08 -19.77
CA LEU A 134 -32.61 14.02 -20.26
C LEU A 134 -32.99 13.53 -21.67
N ASN A 135 -34.28 13.28 -21.90
CA ASN A 135 -34.79 12.76 -23.16
C ASN A 135 -34.68 13.75 -24.32
N SER A 136 -34.64 15.05 -24.03
CA SER A 136 -34.39 16.08 -25.06
C SER A 136 -33.01 15.94 -25.72
N GLY A 137 -32.06 15.30 -25.02
CA GLY A 137 -30.69 15.11 -25.48
C GLY A 137 -29.87 16.40 -25.55
N PHE A 138 -30.33 17.52 -24.97
CA PHE A 138 -29.72 18.85 -25.13
C PHE A 138 -28.22 18.92 -24.83
N PHE A 139 -27.71 18.12 -23.89
CA PHE A 139 -26.28 18.09 -23.54
C PHE A 139 -25.54 16.93 -24.20
N LEU A 140 -26.22 15.80 -24.43
CA LEU A 140 -25.57 14.55 -24.85
C LEU A 140 -25.48 14.39 -26.37
N ASN A 141 -26.36 15.03 -27.14
CA ASN A 141 -26.39 14.86 -28.59
C ASN A 141 -25.17 15.49 -29.29
N ASP A 142 -24.58 16.52 -28.69
CA ASP A 142 -23.39 17.20 -29.24
C ASP A 142 -22.08 16.47 -28.93
N LEU A 143 -22.12 15.39 -28.15
CA LEU A 143 -20.94 14.65 -27.71
C LEU A 143 -20.64 13.45 -28.61
N ALA A 144 -19.41 13.36 -29.09
CA ALA A 144 -18.92 12.23 -29.89
C ALA A 144 -18.51 11.03 -29.00
N PHE A 145 -19.44 10.12 -28.70
CA PHE A 145 -19.18 8.90 -27.92
C PHE A 145 -18.37 7.87 -28.73
N PRO A 146 -17.27 7.30 -28.18
CA PRO A 146 -16.62 6.13 -28.76
C PRO A 146 -17.43 4.86 -28.42
N PRO A 147 -18.12 4.23 -29.39
CA PRO A 147 -18.87 3.01 -29.12
C PRO A 147 -17.93 1.83 -28.86
N LEU A 148 -18.39 0.86 -28.07
CA LEU A 148 -17.74 -0.43 -27.93
C LEU A 148 -17.69 -1.18 -29.28
N SER A 149 -16.61 -1.93 -29.53
CA SER A 149 -16.55 -2.81 -30.69
C SER A 149 -17.46 -4.04 -30.52
N GLU A 150 -17.84 -4.69 -31.62
CA GLU A 150 -18.69 -5.89 -31.60
C GLU A 150 -18.12 -6.99 -30.69
N ASP A 151 -16.81 -7.24 -30.77
CA ASP A 151 -16.12 -8.20 -29.89
C ASP A 151 -16.24 -7.85 -28.40
N GLN A 152 -16.13 -6.54 -28.08
CA GLN A 152 -16.26 -6.06 -26.71
C GLN A 152 -17.70 -6.20 -26.21
N VAL A 153 -18.69 -5.92 -27.05
CA VAL A 153 -20.11 -6.12 -26.72
C VAL A 153 -20.40 -7.60 -26.51
N SER A 154 -19.98 -8.48 -27.43
CA SER A 154 -20.16 -9.94 -27.32
C SER A 154 -19.56 -10.49 -26.03
N LEU A 155 -18.42 -9.96 -25.60
CA LEU A 155 -17.78 -10.35 -24.34
C LEU A 155 -18.66 -10.00 -23.11
N LEU A 156 -19.27 -8.82 -23.10
CA LEU A 156 -20.10 -8.34 -21.99
C LEU A 156 -21.46 -9.04 -21.94
N GLU A 157 -22.03 -9.39 -23.10
CA GLU A 157 -23.37 -9.98 -23.26
C GLU A 157 -23.46 -11.46 -22.90
N SER A 158 -22.32 -12.14 -22.74
CA SER A 158 -22.25 -13.58 -22.39
C SER A 158 -22.96 -13.92 -21.07
N PRO A 159 -23.53 -15.12 -20.89
CA PRO A 159 -24.12 -15.53 -19.60
C PRO A 159 -23.06 -15.63 -18.50
N ILE A 160 -23.46 -15.48 -17.23
CA ILE A 160 -22.53 -15.65 -16.10
C ILE A 160 -22.13 -17.12 -16.02
N THR A 161 -20.83 -17.38 -15.78
CA THR A 161 -20.29 -18.74 -15.66
C THR A 161 -19.87 -19.08 -14.24
N LEU A 162 -19.78 -20.39 -13.94
CA LEU A 162 -19.29 -20.88 -12.65
C LEU A 162 -17.85 -20.40 -12.35
N MET A 163 -17.00 -20.34 -13.38
CA MET A 163 -15.62 -19.86 -13.27
C MET A 163 -15.55 -18.39 -12.87
N GLU A 164 -16.47 -17.55 -13.37
CA GLU A 164 -16.54 -16.14 -12.97
C GLU A 164 -16.97 -15.98 -11.51
N VAL A 165 -17.90 -16.81 -11.03
CA VAL A 165 -18.30 -16.83 -9.61
C VAL A 165 -17.10 -17.18 -8.73
N ASP A 166 -16.36 -18.25 -9.04
CA ASP A 166 -15.18 -18.64 -8.26
C ASP A 166 -14.09 -17.56 -8.27
N LYS A 167 -13.84 -16.97 -9.44
CA LYS A 167 -12.88 -15.88 -9.63
C LYS A 167 -13.28 -14.65 -8.83
N ALA A 168 -14.57 -14.29 -8.81
CA ALA A 168 -15.08 -13.16 -8.04
C ALA A 168 -14.91 -13.37 -6.53
N ILE A 169 -15.30 -14.54 -5.99
CA ILE A 169 -15.10 -14.88 -4.57
C ILE A 169 -13.62 -14.81 -4.19
N SER A 170 -12.76 -15.36 -5.04
CA SER A 170 -11.30 -15.37 -4.82
C SER A 170 -10.70 -13.95 -4.83
N ALA A 171 -11.22 -13.07 -5.70
CA ALA A 171 -10.75 -11.69 -5.84
C ALA A 171 -11.23 -10.74 -4.72
N LEU A 172 -12.32 -11.06 -4.01
CA LEU A 172 -12.81 -10.23 -2.90
C LEU A 172 -11.80 -10.20 -1.73
N GLN A 173 -11.63 -9.03 -1.11
CA GLN A 173 -10.70 -8.85 0.01
C GLN A 173 -11.28 -9.40 1.33
N SER A 174 -10.47 -10.14 2.07
CA SER A 174 -10.77 -10.61 3.43
C SER A 174 -10.58 -9.50 4.47
N GLY A 175 -11.17 -9.65 5.65
CA GLY A 175 -11.06 -8.72 6.78
C GLY A 175 -11.96 -7.49 6.67
N LYS A 176 -12.96 -7.53 5.80
CA LYS A 176 -13.96 -6.46 5.59
C LYS A 176 -15.23 -6.75 6.39
N CYS A 177 -16.00 -5.69 6.69
CA CYS A 177 -17.28 -5.82 7.40
C CYS A 177 -18.33 -6.47 6.49
N PRO A 178 -19.12 -7.45 6.98
CA PRO A 178 -20.22 -8.04 6.23
C PRO A 178 -21.40 -7.06 6.06
N GLY A 179 -22.41 -7.48 5.30
CA GLY A 179 -23.70 -6.80 5.20
C GLY A 179 -24.60 -7.09 6.40
N ALA A 180 -25.91 -6.85 6.23
CA ALA A 180 -26.91 -7.05 7.28
C ALA A 180 -27.05 -8.51 7.76
N ASP A 181 -26.72 -9.48 6.90
CA ASP A 181 -26.76 -10.92 7.18
C ASP A 181 -25.62 -11.43 8.07
N GLY A 182 -24.56 -10.63 8.24
CA GLY A 182 -23.39 -10.97 9.04
C GLY A 182 -22.41 -11.96 8.39
N PHE A 183 -22.63 -12.42 7.16
CA PHE A 183 -21.73 -13.38 6.50
C PHE A 183 -20.53 -12.67 5.85
N PRO A 184 -19.29 -12.93 6.30
CA PRO A 184 -18.10 -12.26 5.77
C PRO A 184 -17.57 -12.98 4.51
N VAL A 185 -16.70 -12.31 3.74
CA VAL A 185 -16.06 -12.86 2.54
C VAL A 185 -15.34 -14.19 2.82
N GLU A 186 -14.76 -14.35 4.01
CA GLU A 186 -14.08 -15.56 4.46
C GLU A 186 -15.00 -16.77 4.47
N PHE A 187 -16.28 -16.60 4.82
CA PHE A 187 -17.27 -17.68 4.77
C PHE A 187 -17.42 -18.19 3.34
N PHE A 188 -17.61 -17.27 2.39
CA PHE A 188 -17.75 -17.61 0.97
C PHE A 188 -16.49 -18.25 0.40
N LYS A 189 -15.30 -17.76 0.78
CA LYS A 189 -14.02 -18.36 0.34
C LYS A 189 -13.83 -19.80 0.83
N VAL A 190 -14.24 -20.09 2.07
CA VAL A 190 -14.16 -21.45 2.64
C VAL A 190 -15.23 -22.37 2.04
N MET A 191 -16.44 -21.85 1.83
CA MET A 191 -17.60 -22.63 1.39
C MET A 191 -17.80 -22.67 -0.13
N LYS A 192 -16.92 -22.05 -0.91
CA LYS A 192 -17.08 -21.85 -2.37
C LYS A 192 -17.41 -23.13 -3.13
N VAL A 193 -16.81 -24.27 -2.77
CA VAL A 193 -17.08 -25.57 -3.41
C VAL A 193 -18.57 -25.95 -3.36
N LYS A 194 -19.26 -25.61 -2.26
CA LYS A 194 -20.69 -25.87 -2.08
C LYS A 194 -21.58 -24.74 -2.59
N LEU A 195 -21.10 -23.49 -2.55
CA LEU A 195 -21.90 -22.31 -2.84
C LEU A 195 -21.87 -21.87 -4.30
N ASN A 196 -20.81 -22.16 -5.06
CA ASN A 196 -20.64 -21.61 -6.42
C ASN A 196 -21.81 -21.96 -7.35
N SER A 197 -22.26 -23.22 -7.35
CA SER A 197 -23.37 -23.67 -8.20
C SER A 197 -24.72 -23.07 -7.78
N LEU A 198 -24.94 -22.92 -6.47
CA LEU A 198 -26.15 -22.30 -5.92
C LEU A 198 -26.21 -20.81 -6.26
N LEU A 199 -25.09 -20.09 -6.08
CA LEU A 199 -24.99 -18.67 -6.43
C LEU A 199 -25.20 -18.45 -7.92
N LEU A 200 -24.62 -19.29 -8.77
CA LEU A 200 -24.84 -19.23 -10.22
C LEU A 200 -26.31 -19.40 -10.57
N ARG A 201 -26.99 -20.38 -9.98
CA ARG A 201 -28.44 -20.58 -10.19
C ARG A 201 -29.26 -19.37 -9.73
N VAL A 202 -28.92 -18.78 -8.58
CA VAL A 202 -29.57 -17.56 -8.07
C VAL A 202 -29.38 -16.40 -9.06
N PHE A 203 -28.17 -16.20 -9.57
CA PHE A 203 -27.90 -15.13 -10.53
C PHE A 203 -28.65 -15.35 -11.83
N ASN A 204 -28.57 -16.52 -12.45
CA ASN A 204 -29.28 -16.80 -13.70
C ASN A 204 -30.79 -16.61 -13.55
N LYS A 205 -31.37 -17.09 -12.45
CA LYS A 205 -32.79 -16.90 -12.15
C LYS A 205 -33.15 -15.43 -11.96
N ALA A 206 -32.31 -14.67 -11.26
CA ALA A 206 -32.51 -13.24 -11.08
C ALA A 206 -32.44 -12.44 -12.39
N PHE A 207 -31.64 -12.90 -13.35
CA PHE A 207 -31.59 -12.32 -14.70
C PHE A 207 -32.86 -12.61 -15.50
N GLU A 208 -33.29 -13.87 -15.51
CA GLU A 208 -34.54 -14.31 -16.16
C GLU A 208 -35.75 -13.51 -15.63
N GLU A 209 -35.84 -13.32 -14.32
CA GLU A 209 -36.93 -12.60 -13.67
C GLU A 209 -36.74 -11.08 -13.64
N SER A 210 -35.58 -10.58 -14.11
CA SER A 210 -35.21 -9.17 -14.04
C SER A 210 -35.37 -8.57 -12.63
N LYS A 211 -35.04 -9.35 -11.59
CA LYS A 211 -35.18 -8.97 -10.17
C LYS A 211 -34.23 -9.79 -9.29
N LEU A 212 -33.53 -9.14 -8.36
CA LEU A 212 -32.75 -9.83 -7.33
C LEU A 212 -33.65 -10.29 -6.16
N PRO A 213 -33.22 -11.30 -5.39
CA PRO A 213 -33.79 -11.57 -4.07
C PRO A 213 -33.80 -10.29 -3.20
N GLU A 214 -34.85 -10.10 -2.41
CA GLU A 214 -35.04 -8.89 -1.60
C GLU A 214 -33.88 -8.62 -0.63
N SER A 215 -33.30 -9.68 -0.07
CA SER A 215 -32.12 -9.58 0.80
C SER A 215 -30.91 -8.95 0.11
N MET A 216 -30.77 -9.11 -1.22
CA MET A 216 -29.65 -8.56 -1.99
C MET A 216 -29.81 -7.07 -2.30
N TYR A 217 -30.99 -6.49 -2.08
CA TYR A 217 -31.24 -5.05 -2.20
C TYR A 217 -30.94 -4.27 -0.92
N GLN A 218 -30.76 -4.96 0.22
CA GLN A 218 -30.58 -4.33 1.52
C GLN A 218 -29.13 -3.93 1.80
N ALA A 219 -28.93 -2.76 2.38
CA ALA A 219 -27.64 -2.25 2.80
C ALA A 219 -27.70 -1.58 4.18
N ASN A 220 -26.66 -1.75 5.00
CA ASN A 220 -26.48 -0.93 6.19
C ASN A 220 -25.49 0.20 5.89
N ILE A 221 -25.88 1.46 6.06
CA ILE A 221 -25.00 2.62 5.91
C ILE A 221 -24.29 2.87 7.24
N THR A 222 -22.98 2.62 7.28
CA THR A 222 -22.13 3.03 8.41
C THR A 222 -21.47 4.37 8.12
N LEU A 223 -21.28 5.19 9.16
CA LEU A 223 -20.77 6.55 9.01
C LEU A 223 -19.29 6.66 9.44
N ILE A 224 -18.49 7.36 8.63
CA ILE A 224 -17.09 7.67 8.96
C ILE A 224 -16.93 9.20 9.04
N ALA A 225 -16.53 9.70 10.20
CA ALA A 225 -16.28 11.13 10.40
C ALA A 225 -15.10 11.62 9.53
N LYS A 226 -15.29 12.74 8.84
CA LYS A 226 -14.23 13.46 8.14
C LYS A 226 -13.35 14.17 9.16
N LYS A 227 -12.03 13.98 9.07
CA LYS A 227 -11.06 14.61 9.98
C LYS A 227 -11.14 16.14 9.86
N GLY A 228 -11.18 16.85 11.00
CA GLY A 228 -11.15 18.31 11.06
C GLY A 228 -12.43 19.02 10.61
N LYS A 229 -13.55 18.31 10.46
CA LYS A 229 -14.87 18.89 10.20
C LYS A 229 -15.72 18.90 11.48
N ASN A 230 -16.71 19.78 11.54
CA ASN A 230 -17.61 19.89 12.69
C ASN A 230 -18.33 18.53 12.92
N PRO A 231 -18.07 17.82 14.02
CA PRO A 231 -18.69 16.52 14.28
C PRO A 231 -20.21 16.61 14.53
N GLU A 232 -20.77 17.79 14.77
CA GLU A 232 -22.21 17.95 14.99
C GLU A 232 -23.00 18.12 13.68
N SER A 233 -22.34 18.17 12.51
CA SER A 233 -23.02 18.25 11.21
C SER A 233 -23.10 16.89 10.52
N CYS A 234 -24.29 16.50 10.04
CA CYS A 234 -24.48 15.28 9.23
C CYS A 234 -23.58 15.24 8.00
N SER A 235 -23.32 16.39 7.37
CA SER A 235 -22.46 16.52 6.17
C SER A 235 -20.98 16.20 6.41
N SER A 236 -20.56 16.20 7.68
CA SER A 236 -19.20 15.86 8.11
C SER A 236 -18.93 14.36 8.11
N TYR A 237 -19.94 13.52 7.84
CA TYR A 237 -19.82 12.07 7.82
C TYR A 237 -19.86 11.55 6.38
N ARG A 238 -19.04 10.52 6.09
CA ARG A 238 -19.07 9.79 4.83
C ARG A 238 -19.93 8.52 5.01
N PRO A 239 -20.95 8.29 4.16
CA PRO A 239 -21.71 7.05 4.19
C PRO A 239 -20.90 5.92 3.54
N ILE A 240 -20.83 4.75 4.18
CA ILE A 240 -20.27 3.53 3.59
C ILE A 240 -21.37 2.46 3.60
N SER A 241 -21.72 1.97 2.42
CA SER A 241 -22.76 0.96 2.22
C SER A 241 -22.19 -0.44 2.48
N LEU A 242 -22.64 -1.05 3.57
CA LEU A 242 -22.36 -2.44 3.92
C LEU A 242 -23.35 -3.36 3.19
N LEU A 243 -23.05 -3.64 1.92
CA LEU A 243 -23.82 -4.58 1.09
C LEU A 243 -23.58 -6.04 1.49
N GLY A 244 -24.58 -6.89 1.27
CA GLY A 244 -24.45 -8.35 1.31
C GLY A 244 -23.29 -8.85 0.43
N VAL A 245 -22.62 -9.91 0.86
CA VAL A 245 -21.45 -10.43 0.13
C VAL A 245 -21.84 -11.12 -1.17
N ASP A 246 -23.00 -11.74 -1.22
CA ASP A 246 -23.66 -12.24 -2.43
C ASP A 246 -23.84 -11.14 -3.50
N ASN A 247 -24.38 -9.97 -3.13
CA ASN A 247 -24.46 -8.81 -4.02
C ASN A 247 -23.06 -8.34 -4.46
N LYS A 248 -22.09 -8.30 -3.54
CA LYS A 248 -20.70 -7.95 -3.87
C LYS A 248 -20.05 -8.96 -4.83
N ILE A 249 -20.41 -10.24 -4.77
CA ILE A 249 -19.94 -11.26 -5.72
C ILE A 249 -20.48 -10.95 -7.11
N LEU A 250 -21.78 -10.75 -7.27
CA LEU A 250 -22.39 -10.36 -8.55
C LEU A 250 -21.77 -9.06 -9.09
N SER A 251 -21.72 -8.01 -8.26
CA SER A 251 -21.08 -6.74 -8.60
C SER A 251 -19.62 -6.92 -9.01
N LYS A 252 -18.87 -7.85 -8.38
CA LYS A 252 -17.47 -8.11 -8.75
C LYS A 252 -17.34 -8.83 -10.09
N ILE A 253 -18.27 -9.73 -10.43
CA ILE A 253 -18.31 -10.37 -11.76
C ILE A 253 -18.47 -9.29 -12.84
N LEU A 254 -19.49 -8.43 -12.69
CA LEU A 254 -19.75 -7.35 -13.64
C LEU A 254 -18.59 -6.35 -13.70
N ALA A 255 -17.98 -6.01 -12.57
CA ALA A 255 -16.81 -5.14 -12.53
C ALA A 255 -15.62 -5.75 -13.30
N LEU A 256 -15.36 -7.06 -13.14
CA LEU A 256 -14.27 -7.75 -13.86
C LEU A 256 -14.51 -7.81 -15.37
N ARG A 257 -15.76 -7.81 -15.82
CA ARG A 257 -16.12 -7.69 -17.24
C ARG A 257 -15.91 -6.26 -17.73
N LEU A 258 -16.47 -5.29 -17.02
CA LEU A 258 -16.37 -3.86 -17.35
C LEU A 258 -14.91 -3.37 -17.37
N GLU A 259 -14.07 -3.82 -16.43
CA GLU A 259 -12.63 -3.51 -16.36
C GLU A 259 -11.89 -3.77 -17.69
N LYS A 260 -12.36 -4.71 -18.52
CA LYS A 260 -11.71 -5.07 -19.79
C LYS A 260 -11.94 -4.04 -20.90
N VAL A 261 -13.02 -3.26 -20.82
CA VAL A 261 -13.41 -2.29 -21.85
C VAL A 261 -13.22 -0.85 -21.42
N MET A 262 -13.00 -0.58 -20.12
CA MET A 262 -12.88 0.80 -19.60
C MET A 262 -11.86 1.67 -20.35
N CYS A 263 -10.72 1.11 -20.77
CA CYS A 263 -9.69 1.88 -21.46
C CYS A 263 -10.06 2.32 -22.88
N SER A 264 -11.03 1.67 -23.55
CA SER A 264 -11.47 2.08 -24.89
C SER A 264 -12.55 3.16 -24.88
N ILE A 265 -13.32 3.26 -23.79
CA ILE A 265 -14.47 4.19 -23.69
C ILE A 265 -14.19 5.39 -22.78
N VAL A 266 -13.26 5.28 -21.82
CA VAL A 266 -12.89 6.39 -20.92
C VAL A 266 -11.55 6.97 -21.33
N HIS A 267 -11.50 8.27 -21.60
CA HIS A 267 -10.28 8.95 -22.05
C HIS A 267 -9.13 8.87 -21.02
N ALA A 268 -7.87 8.97 -21.50
CA ALA A 268 -6.66 8.82 -20.68
C ALA A 268 -6.51 9.85 -19.54
N ASP A 269 -7.26 10.96 -19.59
CA ASP A 269 -7.27 11.99 -18.54
C ASP A 269 -7.87 11.50 -17.22
N GLN A 270 -8.73 10.48 -17.25
CA GLN A 270 -9.26 9.83 -16.05
C GLN A 270 -8.30 8.75 -15.56
N THR A 271 -7.56 9.06 -14.50
CA THR A 271 -6.61 8.10 -13.89
C THR A 271 -7.16 7.41 -12.65
N GLY A 272 -8.31 7.85 -12.12
CA GLY A 272 -8.99 7.23 -11.00
C GLY A 272 -9.76 5.97 -11.40
N PHE A 273 -9.66 4.91 -10.59
CA PHE A 273 -10.36 3.62 -10.73
C PHE A 273 -10.16 2.82 -12.02
N ILE A 274 -9.49 3.36 -13.03
CA ILE A 274 -9.18 2.63 -14.25
C ILE A 274 -7.91 1.81 -14.07
N LYS A 275 -8.02 0.49 -14.31
CA LYS A 275 -6.90 -0.44 -14.16
C LYS A 275 -5.71 -0.05 -15.05
N GLY A 276 -4.51 -0.05 -14.49
CA GLY A 276 -3.28 0.30 -15.19
C GLY A 276 -2.97 1.80 -15.21
N ARG A 277 -3.94 2.66 -14.86
CA ARG A 277 -3.71 4.10 -14.67
C ARG A 277 -3.31 4.39 -13.22
N ASN A 278 -2.49 5.41 -13.02
CA ASN A 278 -1.94 5.75 -11.72
C ASN A 278 -2.06 7.25 -11.45
N SER A 279 -2.34 7.62 -10.19
CA SER A 279 -2.50 9.01 -9.73
C SER A 279 -1.28 9.90 -9.97
N TYR A 280 -0.07 9.35 -9.89
CA TYR A 280 1.16 10.11 -10.10
C TYR A 280 1.31 10.61 -11.55
N ASN A 281 0.61 10.00 -12.51
CA ASN A 281 0.59 10.53 -13.88
C ASN A 281 -0.06 11.92 -13.93
N ASN A 282 -1.12 12.15 -13.14
CA ASN A 282 -1.77 13.45 -13.05
C ASN A 282 -0.85 14.48 -12.38
N THR A 283 -0.20 14.14 -11.27
CA THR A 283 0.71 15.08 -10.61
C THR A 283 1.93 15.40 -11.47
N ARG A 284 2.52 14.43 -12.17
CA ARG A 284 3.65 14.70 -13.08
C ARG A 284 3.23 15.60 -14.23
N ARG A 285 2.08 15.33 -14.83
CA ARG A 285 1.50 16.17 -15.88
C ARG A 285 1.29 17.60 -15.38
N LEU A 286 0.64 17.75 -14.23
CA LEU A 286 0.36 19.05 -13.62
C LEU A 286 1.66 19.83 -13.35
N PHE A 287 2.65 19.22 -12.70
CA PHE A 287 3.90 19.90 -12.39
C PHE A 287 4.72 20.25 -13.64
N ASN A 288 4.69 19.43 -14.69
CA ASN A 288 5.28 19.78 -15.98
C ASN A 288 4.55 20.96 -16.66
N ILE A 289 3.22 21.03 -16.59
CA ILE A 289 2.44 22.18 -17.09
C ILE A 289 2.79 23.46 -16.31
N ILE A 290 2.82 23.39 -14.98
CA ILE A 290 3.19 24.51 -14.10
C ILE A 290 4.60 24.99 -14.44
N HIS A 291 5.56 24.06 -14.58
CA HIS A 291 6.92 24.39 -14.97
C HIS A 291 6.98 25.05 -16.36
N PHE A 292 6.29 24.48 -17.35
CA PHE A 292 6.26 25.01 -18.72
C PHE A 292 5.74 26.46 -18.77
N LEU A 293 4.59 26.72 -18.12
CA LEU A 293 4.00 28.06 -18.08
C LEU A 293 4.92 29.07 -17.39
N ASN A 294 5.52 28.70 -16.25
CA ASN A 294 6.48 29.56 -15.56
C ASN A 294 7.76 29.79 -16.37
N PHE A 295 8.28 28.77 -17.07
CA PHE A 295 9.51 28.88 -17.85
C PHE A 295 9.31 29.81 -19.07
N HIS A 296 8.18 29.69 -19.76
CA HIS A 296 7.86 30.50 -20.94
C HIS A 296 7.14 31.81 -20.63
N GLN A 297 6.90 32.10 -19.35
CA GLN A 297 6.16 33.28 -18.88
C GLN A 297 4.75 33.40 -19.50
N ILE A 298 4.05 32.26 -19.66
CA ILE A 298 2.71 32.21 -20.25
C ILE A 298 1.67 32.26 -19.13
N PRO A 299 0.71 33.19 -19.17
CA PRO A 299 -0.35 33.26 -18.17
C PRO A 299 -1.30 32.06 -18.29
N GLY A 300 -1.67 31.49 -17.15
CA GLY A 300 -2.63 30.40 -17.08
C GLY A 300 -3.18 30.22 -15.68
N VAL A 301 -4.16 29.34 -15.52
CA VAL A 301 -4.74 29.01 -14.22
C VAL A 301 -4.90 27.50 -14.05
N VAL A 302 -4.83 27.05 -12.80
CA VAL A 302 -5.31 25.74 -12.38
C VAL A 302 -6.58 25.93 -11.57
N VAL A 303 -7.66 25.28 -11.97
CA VAL A 303 -8.90 25.21 -11.21
C VAL A 303 -9.01 23.83 -10.60
N SER A 304 -9.18 23.75 -9.28
CA SER A 304 -9.47 22.54 -8.55
C SER A 304 -10.91 22.57 -8.09
N MET A 305 -11.73 21.66 -8.60
CA MET A 305 -13.15 21.61 -8.29
C MET A 305 -13.41 20.63 -7.15
N ASP A 306 -14.16 21.08 -6.15
CA ASP A 306 -14.69 20.24 -5.08
C ASP A 306 -16.14 19.87 -5.40
N THR A 307 -16.52 18.61 -5.18
CA THR A 307 -17.81 18.09 -5.59
C THR A 307 -18.67 17.75 -4.38
N GLU A 308 -19.96 18.03 -4.44
CA GLU A 308 -20.88 17.73 -3.35
C GLU A 308 -21.28 16.26 -3.40
N LYS A 309 -20.57 15.40 -2.64
CA LYS A 309 -20.94 14.00 -2.46
C LYS A 309 -21.15 13.28 -3.82
N ALA A 310 -20.21 13.42 -4.74
CA ALA A 310 -20.38 13.04 -6.15
C ALA A 310 -20.94 11.62 -6.37
N PHE A 311 -20.45 10.62 -5.62
CA PHE A 311 -20.95 9.25 -5.71
C PHE A 311 -22.43 9.11 -5.36
N ASP A 312 -22.91 9.89 -4.38
CA ASP A 312 -24.26 9.78 -3.83
C ASP A 312 -25.30 10.50 -4.69
N ARG A 313 -24.86 11.33 -5.65
CA ARG A 313 -25.74 12.20 -6.46
C ARG A 313 -25.98 11.74 -7.89
N ILE A 314 -25.23 10.77 -8.41
CA ILE A 314 -25.40 10.32 -9.80
C ILE A 314 -26.79 9.73 -10.02
N GLU A 315 -27.53 10.31 -10.95
CA GLU A 315 -28.87 9.85 -11.30
C GLU A 315 -28.82 8.58 -12.18
N TRP A 316 -29.69 7.61 -11.90
CA TRP A 316 -29.60 6.27 -12.50
C TRP A 316 -30.06 6.23 -13.97
N GLU A 317 -31.16 6.91 -14.31
CA GLU A 317 -31.63 6.95 -15.70
C GLU A 317 -30.59 7.58 -16.64
N TYR A 318 -29.89 8.62 -16.16
CA TYR A 318 -28.76 9.21 -16.85
C TYR A 318 -27.62 8.21 -17.01
N MET A 319 -27.24 7.51 -15.95
CA MET A 319 -26.20 6.47 -16.03
C MET A 319 -26.56 5.38 -17.06
N PHE A 320 -27.82 4.96 -17.12
CA PHE A 320 -28.29 3.99 -18.11
C PHE A 320 -28.25 4.54 -19.55
N GLU A 321 -28.61 5.81 -19.73
CA GLU A 321 -28.49 6.53 -21.01
C GLU A 321 -27.04 6.54 -21.49
N ILE A 322 -26.11 6.92 -20.62
CA ILE A 322 -24.68 6.97 -20.94
C ILE A 322 -24.16 5.60 -21.36
N MET A 323 -24.50 4.54 -20.63
CA MET A 323 -24.14 3.18 -21.03
C MET A 323 -24.71 2.82 -22.41
N ARG A 324 -25.93 3.24 -22.75
CA ARG A 324 -26.48 3.00 -24.08
C ARG A 324 -25.71 3.75 -25.17
N ARG A 325 -25.33 5.01 -24.92
CA ARG A 325 -24.54 5.86 -25.84
C ARG A 325 -23.14 5.30 -26.11
N PHE A 326 -22.51 4.66 -25.11
CA PHE A 326 -21.26 3.91 -25.29
C PHE A 326 -21.44 2.55 -25.99
N GLY A 327 -22.66 2.15 -26.37
CA GLY A 327 -22.93 0.93 -27.11
C GLY A 327 -22.99 -0.34 -26.27
N PHE A 328 -23.27 -0.24 -24.95
CA PHE A 328 -23.46 -1.43 -24.13
C PHE A 328 -24.71 -2.21 -24.57
N GLY A 329 -24.57 -3.53 -24.66
CA GLY A 329 -25.67 -4.43 -25.04
C GLY A 329 -26.77 -4.53 -23.98
N LYS A 330 -27.88 -5.17 -24.38
CA LYS A 330 -29.11 -5.23 -23.59
C LYS A 330 -28.92 -6.07 -22.32
N ASN A 331 -28.15 -7.15 -22.38
CA ASN A 331 -27.96 -8.05 -21.24
C ASN A 331 -27.10 -7.40 -20.16
N PHE A 332 -25.97 -6.80 -20.52
CA PHE A 332 -25.10 -6.13 -19.55
C PHE A 332 -25.83 -4.95 -18.92
N LEU A 333 -26.51 -4.12 -19.72
CA LEU A 333 -27.33 -3.01 -19.19
C LEU A 333 -28.47 -3.53 -18.30
N GLY A 334 -29.11 -4.65 -18.66
CA GLY A 334 -30.11 -5.34 -17.87
C GLY A 334 -29.60 -5.71 -16.47
N TRP A 335 -28.40 -6.27 -16.38
CA TRP A 335 -27.75 -6.57 -15.10
C TRP A 335 -27.56 -5.34 -14.23
N ILE A 336 -27.11 -4.22 -14.81
CA ILE A 336 -26.96 -2.97 -14.06
C ILE A 336 -28.34 -2.50 -13.56
N LYS A 337 -29.35 -2.45 -14.43
CA LYS A 337 -30.73 -2.06 -14.03
C LYS A 337 -31.28 -2.94 -12.91
N ILE A 338 -31.03 -4.25 -12.95
CA ILE A 338 -31.46 -5.20 -11.91
C ILE A 338 -30.86 -4.85 -10.55
N ILE A 339 -29.58 -4.47 -10.48
CA ILE A 339 -28.91 -4.09 -9.22
C ILE A 339 -29.51 -2.81 -8.61
N TYR A 340 -29.90 -1.85 -9.46
CA TYR A 340 -30.43 -0.55 -9.03
C TYR A 340 -31.96 -0.49 -8.97
N LYS A 341 -32.66 -1.59 -9.22
CA LYS A 341 -34.14 -1.62 -9.35
C LYS A 341 -34.88 -1.16 -8.09
N SER A 342 -34.48 -1.65 -6.91
CA SER A 342 -35.18 -1.34 -5.65
C SER A 342 -34.24 -1.42 -4.42
N PRO A 343 -33.08 -0.74 -4.42
CA PRO A 343 -32.18 -0.78 -3.27
C PRO A 343 -32.79 -0.08 -2.05
N ILE A 344 -32.58 -0.69 -0.89
CA ILE A 344 -33.07 -0.22 0.41
C ILE A 344 -31.87 -0.11 1.35
N ALA A 345 -31.78 0.97 2.11
CA ALA A 345 -30.70 1.15 3.08
C ALA A 345 -31.22 1.52 4.48
N SER A 346 -30.48 1.14 5.53
CA SER A 346 -30.73 1.61 6.90
C SER A 346 -29.46 2.25 7.46
N VAL A 347 -29.58 3.39 8.14
CA VAL A 347 -28.42 4.09 8.71
C VAL A 347 -28.08 3.53 10.08
N LEU A 348 -26.83 3.13 10.27
CA LEU A 348 -26.29 2.58 11.52
C LEU A 348 -25.50 3.66 12.27
N THR A 349 -26.04 4.12 13.40
CA THR A 349 -25.36 5.10 14.29
C THR A 349 -25.41 4.63 15.73
N ASN A 350 -24.28 4.70 16.45
CA ASN A 350 -24.19 4.32 17.87
C ASN A 350 -24.75 2.92 18.19
N GLY A 351 -24.75 1.99 17.21
CA GLY A 351 -25.30 0.65 17.35
C GLY A 351 -26.81 0.52 17.12
N LEU A 352 -27.50 1.61 16.76
CA LEU A 352 -28.91 1.63 16.38
C LEU A 352 -29.07 1.72 14.86
N LEU A 353 -29.99 0.94 14.31
CA LEU A 353 -30.42 1.01 12.91
C LEU A 353 -31.66 1.88 12.79
N SER A 354 -31.68 2.73 11.76
CA SER A 354 -32.88 3.47 11.37
C SER A 354 -33.90 2.55 10.71
N SER A 355 -35.13 3.04 10.57
CA SER A 355 -36.05 2.46 9.59
C SER A 355 -35.45 2.51 8.17
N PRO A 356 -35.85 1.61 7.27
CA PRO A 356 -35.29 1.54 5.94
C PRO A 356 -35.69 2.74 5.08
N ILE A 357 -34.75 3.20 4.26
CA ILE A 357 -34.92 4.26 3.26
C ILE A 357 -34.78 3.66 1.86
N THR A 358 -35.66 4.05 0.94
CA THR A 358 -35.55 3.68 -0.48
C THR A 358 -34.60 4.65 -1.16
N LEU A 359 -33.65 4.13 -1.94
CA LEU A 359 -32.74 4.98 -2.71
C LEU A 359 -33.28 5.13 -4.13
N SER A 360 -33.03 6.28 -4.75
CA SER A 360 -33.41 6.55 -6.16
C SER A 360 -32.29 7.15 -7.00
N ARG A 361 -31.14 7.46 -6.38
CA ARG A 361 -29.91 7.89 -7.05
C ARG A 361 -28.68 7.48 -6.25
N GLY A 362 -27.51 7.71 -6.84
CA GLY A 362 -26.20 7.47 -6.27
C GLY A 362 -25.68 6.06 -6.52
N THR A 363 -24.37 5.89 -6.34
CA THR A 363 -23.68 4.60 -6.50
C THR A 363 -23.18 4.14 -5.14
N ALA A 364 -23.44 2.87 -4.77
CA ALA A 364 -23.18 2.39 -3.42
C ALA A 364 -21.67 2.42 -3.08
N GLN A 365 -21.28 3.23 -2.10
CA GLN A 365 -19.90 3.36 -1.63
C GLN A 365 -19.49 2.10 -0.84
N GLY A 366 -18.80 1.17 -1.50
CA GLY A 366 -18.46 -0.14 -0.94
C GLY A 366 -18.76 -1.31 -1.89
N SER A 367 -19.49 -1.06 -2.98
CA SER A 367 -19.60 -2.01 -4.10
C SER A 367 -18.32 -1.99 -4.94
N PRO A 368 -17.83 -3.15 -5.43
CA PRO A 368 -16.71 -3.21 -6.35
C PRO A 368 -17.01 -2.65 -7.75
N LEU A 369 -18.29 -2.48 -8.11
CA LEU A 369 -18.73 -2.01 -9.43
C LEU A 369 -18.87 -0.49 -9.50
N SER A 370 -19.36 0.14 -8.42
CA SER A 370 -19.63 1.58 -8.35
C SER A 370 -18.50 2.49 -8.85
N PRO A 371 -17.21 2.25 -8.54
CA PRO A 371 -16.15 3.14 -9.00
C PRO A 371 -15.98 3.20 -10.52
N LEU A 372 -16.26 2.10 -11.24
CA LEU A 372 -16.19 2.05 -12.70
C LEU A 372 -17.40 2.72 -13.34
N LEU A 373 -18.59 2.51 -12.77
CA LEU A 373 -19.81 3.19 -13.20
C LEU A 373 -19.70 4.70 -13.00
N PHE A 374 -19.13 5.13 -11.87
CA PHE A 374 -18.86 6.54 -11.62
C PHE A 374 -17.88 7.14 -12.64
N ALA A 375 -16.77 6.45 -12.92
CA ALA A 375 -15.81 6.91 -13.92
C ALA A 375 -16.45 7.05 -15.32
N LEU A 376 -17.36 6.13 -15.68
CA LEU A 376 -18.14 6.21 -16.92
C LEU A 376 -19.14 7.37 -16.91
N ALA A 377 -19.84 7.59 -15.79
CA ALA A 377 -20.86 8.62 -15.64
C ALA A 377 -20.29 10.05 -15.71
N ILE A 378 -19.02 10.26 -15.35
CA ILE A 378 -18.34 11.56 -15.42
C ILE A 378 -17.71 11.83 -16.79
N GLU A 379 -17.47 10.80 -17.60
CA GLU A 379 -16.80 10.95 -18.90
C GLU A 379 -17.49 11.96 -19.84
N PRO A 380 -18.84 12.06 -19.93
CA PRO A 380 -19.51 13.06 -20.76
C PRO A 380 -19.18 14.52 -20.40
N LEU A 381 -19.05 14.86 -19.11
CA LEU A 381 -18.58 16.19 -18.69
C LEU A 381 -17.16 16.45 -19.20
N ALA A 382 -16.30 15.44 -19.10
CA ALA A 382 -14.93 15.53 -19.57
C ALA A 382 -14.86 15.70 -21.10
N MET A 383 -15.73 15.02 -21.85
CA MET A 383 -15.87 15.15 -23.29
C MET A 383 -16.30 16.58 -23.67
N ALA A 384 -17.34 17.10 -23.03
CA ALA A 384 -17.85 18.44 -23.27
C ALA A 384 -16.76 19.50 -23.08
N ILE A 385 -16.01 19.44 -21.97
CA ILE A 385 -14.89 20.36 -21.70
C ILE A 385 -13.77 20.21 -22.74
N ARG A 386 -13.43 18.99 -23.14
CA ARG A 386 -12.38 18.76 -24.14
C ARG A 386 -12.75 19.31 -25.51
N GLN A 387 -13.99 19.08 -25.95
CA GLN A 387 -14.49 19.47 -27.26
C GLN A 387 -14.79 20.97 -27.36
N ASN A 388 -15.10 21.63 -26.24
CA ASN A 388 -15.45 23.06 -26.25
C ASN A 388 -14.22 23.95 -26.54
N PRO A 389 -14.20 24.70 -27.65
CA PRO A 389 -13.09 25.58 -28.02
C PRO A 389 -12.99 26.82 -27.12
N SER A 390 -14.12 27.28 -26.57
CA SER A 390 -14.21 28.44 -25.65
C SER A 390 -13.72 28.12 -24.23
N VAL A 391 -13.33 26.88 -23.97
CA VAL A 391 -12.60 26.46 -22.76
C VAL A 391 -11.18 26.02 -23.17
N PRO A 392 -10.30 26.96 -23.56
CA PRO A 392 -8.96 26.62 -23.99
C PRO A 392 -8.11 26.16 -22.81
N GLY A 393 -7.44 25.02 -22.98
CA GLY A 393 -6.40 24.55 -22.07
C GLY A 393 -5.01 24.91 -22.55
N VAL A 394 -4.01 24.56 -21.73
CA VAL A 394 -2.60 24.84 -22.01
C VAL A 394 -2.11 23.99 -23.18
N LYS A 395 -1.67 24.63 -24.26
CA LYS A 395 -1.12 23.96 -25.44
C LYS A 395 0.39 23.76 -25.29
N ILE A 396 0.85 22.52 -25.37
CA ILE A 396 2.28 22.16 -25.33
C ILE A 396 2.54 21.20 -26.49
N GLY A 397 3.37 21.65 -27.45
CA GLY A 397 3.53 20.95 -28.72
C GLY A 397 2.19 20.82 -29.47
N ASP A 398 1.86 19.60 -29.86
CA ASP A 398 0.65 19.30 -30.65
C ASP A 398 -0.55 18.91 -29.77
N ARG A 399 -0.39 18.88 -28.43
CA ARG A 399 -1.44 18.48 -27.49
C ARG A 399 -1.92 19.66 -26.66
N GLN A 400 -3.22 19.67 -26.38
CA GLN A 400 -3.84 20.61 -25.46
C GLN A 400 -4.18 19.90 -24.15
N HIS A 401 -3.69 20.44 -23.03
CA HIS A 401 -3.96 19.91 -21.71
C HIS A 401 -5.04 20.75 -21.03
N LYS A 402 -6.27 20.21 -20.97
CA LYS A 402 -7.43 20.88 -20.38
C LYS A 402 -7.83 20.32 -19.03
N ILE A 403 -7.98 19.00 -18.93
CA ILE A 403 -8.59 18.33 -17.77
C ILE A 403 -7.72 17.18 -17.25
N LEU A 404 -7.66 17.04 -15.93
CA LEU A 404 -7.04 15.92 -15.23
C LEU A 404 -8.04 15.40 -14.19
N LEU A 405 -8.43 14.13 -14.34
CA LEU A 405 -9.45 13.51 -13.49
C LEU A 405 -8.80 12.42 -12.63
N TYR A 406 -9.17 12.41 -11.35
CA TYR A 406 -8.93 11.28 -10.47
C TYR A 406 -10.19 11.04 -9.65
N ALA A 407 -11.04 10.13 -10.12
CA ALA A 407 -12.37 9.94 -9.54
C ALA A 407 -13.18 11.25 -9.58
N ASP A 408 -13.61 11.73 -8.41
CA ASP A 408 -14.37 12.96 -8.19
C ASP A 408 -13.49 14.23 -8.10
N ASP A 409 -12.16 14.08 -7.95
CA ASP A 409 -11.23 15.22 -7.99
C ASP A 409 -11.00 15.65 -9.45
N ILE A 410 -11.55 16.81 -9.83
CA ILE A 410 -11.38 17.42 -11.15
C ILE A 410 -10.39 18.59 -11.06
N LEU A 411 -9.30 18.51 -11.82
CA LEU A 411 -8.42 19.64 -12.09
C LEU A 411 -8.54 20.08 -13.53
N LEU A 412 -8.56 21.40 -13.74
CA LEU A 412 -8.54 22.02 -15.05
C LEU A 412 -7.34 22.94 -15.17
N THR A 413 -6.65 22.87 -16.30
CA THR A 413 -5.55 23.77 -16.66
C THR A 413 -6.00 24.62 -17.83
N LEU A 414 -6.27 25.89 -17.57
CA LEU A 414 -6.93 26.79 -18.52
C LEU A 414 -6.03 27.99 -18.85
N THR A 415 -6.21 28.50 -20.06
CA THR A 415 -5.72 29.81 -20.50
C THR A 415 -6.91 30.75 -20.64
N ASP A 416 -6.69 32.07 -20.59
CA ASP A 416 -7.77 33.06 -20.70
C ASP A 416 -8.93 32.82 -19.70
N PRO A 417 -8.67 32.94 -18.38
CA PRO A 417 -9.67 32.65 -17.34
C PRO A 417 -10.91 33.55 -17.41
N ALA A 418 -10.78 34.78 -17.96
CA ALA A 418 -11.90 35.72 -18.04
C ALA A 418 -13.05 35.19 -18.91
N ASN A 419 -12.72 34.56 -20.05
CA ASN A 419 -13.71 34.00 -20.97
C ASN A 419 -14.00 32.52 -20.68
N SER A 420 -12.98 31.75 -20.28
CA SER A 420 -13.12 30.29 -20.12
C SER A 420 -13.88 29.88 -18.86
N LEU A 421 -13.77 30.60 -17.75
CA LEU A 421 -14.43 30.25 -16.48
C LEU A 421 -15.97 30.36 -16.56
N PRO A 422 -16.57 31.44 -17.10
CA PRO A 422 -18.02 31.51 -17.25
C PRO A 422 -18.58 30.36 -18.09
N VAL A 423 -17.95 30.06 -19.24
CA VAL A 423 -18.36 28.97 -20.14
C VAL A 423 -18.25 27.61 -19.44
N LEU A 424 -17.15 27.38 -18.70
CA LEU A 424 -16.99 26.18 -17.88
C LEU A 424 -18.11 26.06 -16.84
N THR A 425 -18.44 27.13 -16.12
CA THR A 425 -19.51 27.08 -15.12
C THR A 425 -20.88 26.80 -15.73
N GLY A 426 -21.16 27.31 -16.94
CA GLY A 426 -22.36 26.96 -17.72
C GLY A 426 -22.39 25.47 -18.04
N CYS A 427 -21.32 24.95 -18.65
CA CYS A 427 -21.21 23.53 -18.98
C CYS A 427 -21.42 22.60 -17.77
N ILE A 428 -20.90 22.99 -16.60
CA ILE A 428 -21.09 22.23 -15.35
C ILE A 428 -22.55 22.26 -14.88
N LYS A 429 -23.20 23.43 -14.96
CA LYS A 429 -24.61 23.57 -14.58
C LYS A 429 -25.49 22.71 -15.47
N ASP A 430 -25.29 22.79 -16.77
CA ASP A 430 -26.01 22.02 -17.79
C ASP A 430 -25.84 20.52 -17.56
N PHE A 431 -24.59 20.07 -17.33
CA PHE A 431 -24.31 18.69 -16.95
C PHE A 431 -25.03 18.28 -15.65
N GLY A 432 -25.07 19.17 -14.66
CA GLY A 432 -25.72 18.93 -13.37
C GLY A 432 -27.23 18.66 -13.48
N LEU A 433 -27.91 19.31 -14.45
CA LEU A 433 -29.35 19.13 -14.68
C LEU A 433 -29.71 17.68 -15.06
N ILE A 434 -28.86 17.00 -15.83
CA ILE A 434 -29.11 15.62 -16.27
C ILE A 434 -28.48 14.56 -15.37
N SER A 435 -27.34 14.85 -14.76
CA SER A 435 -26.56 13.85 -14.03
C SER A 435 -26.79 13.87 -12.53
N GLY A 436 -27.41 14.94 -12.00
CA GLY A 436 -27.49 15.25 -10.58
C GLY A 436 -26.18 15.76 -9.96
N TYR A 437 -25.13 15.87 -10.78
CA TYR A 437 -23.79 16.28 -10.35
C TYR A 437 -23.78 17.73 -9.89
N LYS A 438 -23.15 17.97 -8.73
CA LYS A 438 -23.13 19.30 -8.13
C LYS A 438 -21.74 19.65 -7.62
N VAL A 439 -21.29 20.84 -7.98
CA VAL A 439 -19.99 21.40 -7.59
C VAL A 439 -20.18 22.29 -6.36
N ASN A 440 -19.28 22.15 -5.39
CA ASN A 440 -19.21 23.05 -4.26
C ASN A 440 -18.25 24.20 -4.61
N PHE A 441 -18.79 25.30 -5.11
CA PHE A 441 -17.97 26.44 -5.50
C PHE A 441 -17.25 27.09 -4.30
N ASP A 442 -17.87 27.08 -3.12
CA ASP A 442 -17.28 27.56 -1.85
C ASP A 442 -16.05 26.76 -1.37
N LYS A 443 -15.77 25.60 -1.97
CA LYS A 443 -14.57 24.80 -1.69
C LYS A 443 -13.69 24.62 -2.93
N SER A 444 -14.20 25.00 -4.09
CA SER A 444 -13.45 24.95 -5.33
C SER A 444 -12.48 26.12 -5.36
N VAL A 445 -11.24 25.85 -5.75
CA VAL A 445 -10.15 26.83 -5.69
C VAL A 445 -9.54 27.06 -7.05
N ILE A 446 -9.07 28.28 -7.27
CA ILE A 446 -8.30 28.67 -8.45
C ILE A 446 -6.92 29.17 -8.03
N MET A 447 -5.90 28.79 -8.78
CA MET A 447 -4.50 29.17 -8.58
C MET A 447 -3.94 29.65 -9.92
N THR A 448 -3.46 30.89 -10.00
CA THR A 448 -2.79 31.39 -11.21
C THR A 448 -1.40 30.81 -11.32
N LEU A 449 -0.99 30.65 -12.56
CA LEU A 449 0.33 30.24 -12.99
C LEU A 449 0.91 31.41 -13.78
N CYS A 450 2.12 31.83 -13.40
CA CYS A 450 2.85 32.94 -14.01
C CYS A 450 2.07 34.27 -14.08
N SER A 451 2.26 35.14 -13.09
CA SER A 451 1.65 36.48 -13.06
C SER A 451 2.40 37.47 -13.96
N GLY A 452 2.05 37.53 -15.23
CA GLY A 452 2.28 38.72 -16.04
C GLY A 452 1.24 39.78 -15.69
N GLY A 453 1.43 40.49 -14.57
CA GLY A 453 0.55 41.55 -14.08
C GLY A 453 -0.34 41.14 -12.90
N ASP A 454 -0.74 42.13 -12.10
CA ASP A 454 -1.70 42.05 -11.00
C ASP A 454 -3.11 41.71 -11.53
N ILE A 455 -3.27 40.48 -12.00
CA ILE A 455 -4.57 39.90 -12.31
C ILE A 455 -5.14 39.43 -10.98
N GLU A 456 -5.60 40.37 -10.14
CA GLU A 456 -6.75 40.10 -9.29
C GLU A 456 -7.98 40.55 -10.09
N PRO A 457 -8.68 39.64 -10.77
CA PRO A 457 -9.83 40.03 -11.54
C PRO A 457 -11.07 39.85 -10.63
N LEU A 458 -11.99 40.83 -10.63
CA LEU A 458 -13.37 40.71 -10.10
C LEU A 458 -14.14 39.46 -10.60
N TYR A 459 -13.54 38.69 -11.51
CA TYR A 459 -14.04 37.58 -12.31
C TYR A 459 -13.79 36.19 -11.66
N VAL A 460 -13.27 36.12 -10.43
CA VAL A 460 -12.95 34.85 -9.74
C VAL A 460 -14.18 34.21 -9.08
N LYS A 461 -15.30 34.92 -8.92
CA LYS A 461 -16.55 34.32 -8.42
C LYS A 461 -17.10 33.33 -9.47
N PRO A 462 -17.48 32.11 -9.09
CA PRO A 462 -17.76 31.65 -7.72
C PRO A 462 -16.61 30.90 -7.01
N PHE A 463 -15.40 30.89 -7.54
CA PHE A 463 -14.26 30.15 -6.99
C PHE A 463 -13.51 30.92 -5.88
N HIS A 464 -12.79 30.19 -5.03
CA HIS A 464 -11.87 30.79 -4.06
C HIS A 464 -10.45 30.92 -4.60
N TRP A 465 -9.84 32.07 -4.36
CA TRP A 465 -8.47 32.36 -4.74
C TRP A 465 -7.46 31.68 -3.81
N ALA A 466 -6.51 30.91 -4.38
CA ALA A 466 -5.50 30.15 -3.64
C ALA A 466 -4.07 30.48 -4.14
N PRO A 467 -3.54 31.68 -3.84
CA PRO A 467 -2.24 32.13 -4.35
C PRO A 467 -1.05 31.34 -3.78
N SER A 468 -1.21 30.75 -2.59
CA SER A 468 -0.19 29.88 -1.98
C SER A 468 -0.29 28.41 -2.41
N GLY A 469 -1.27 28.09 -3.27
CA GLY A 469 -1.58 26.76 -3.75
C GLY A 469 -2.61 26.00 -2.91
N PHE A 470 -2.81 24.72 -3.25
CA PHE A 470 -3.89 23.89 -2.72
C PHE A 470 -3.47 22.43 -2.58
N VAL A 471 -4.26 21.62 -1.86
CA VAL A 471 -3.97 20.18 -1.70
C VAL A 471 -4.66 19.39 -2.80
N TYR A 472 -3.88 18.59 -3.53
CA TYR A 472 -4.36 17.66 -4.55
C TYR A 472 -3.75 16.28 -4.33
N LEU A 473 -4.58 15.23 -4.27
CA LEU A 473 -4.14 13.84 -4.07
C LEU A 473 -3.12 13.71 -2.93
N GLY A 474 -3.40 14.36 -1.80
CA GLY A 474 -2.60 14.29 -0.58
C GLY A 474 -1.27 15.05 -0.60
N VAL A 475 -0.95 15.83 -1.64
CA VAL A 475 0.22 16.72 -1.69
C VAL A 475 -0.21 18.18 -1.93
N LYS A 476 0.49 19.13 -1.34
CA LYS A 476 0.32 20.56 -1.59
C LYS A 476 0.97 20.94 -2.93
N VAL A 477 0.14 21.34 -3.88
CA VAL A 477 0.53 21.93 -5.15
C VAL A 477 0.83 23.41 -4.92
N THR A 478 1.92 23.91 -5.51
CA THR A 478 2.34 25.31 -5.40
C THR A 478 2.44 25.94 -6.79
N PRO A 479 2.31 27.27 -6.92
CA PRO A 479 2.49 27.96 -8.20
C PRO A 479 3.90 27.78 -8.79
N ASN A 480 4.91 27.59 -7.93
CA ASN A 480 6.28 27.30 -8.32
C ASN A 480 6.68 25.88 -7.88
N VAL A 481 7.11 25.04 -8.83
CA VAL A 481 7.54 23.64 -8.61
C VAL A 481 8.75 23.56 -7.65
N GLY A 482 9.59 24.59 -7.58
CA GLY A 482 10.74 24.66 -6.66
C GLY A 482 10.34 24.66 -5.17
N HIS A 483 9.11 25.09 -4.85
CA HIS A 483 8.62 25.13 -3.47
C HIS A 483 8.00 23.80 -3.00
N LEU A 484 7.75 22.84 -3.90
CA LEU A 484 7.07 21.58 -3.58
C LEU A 484 7.79 20.80 -2.47
N TYR A 485 9.12 20.77 -2.47
CA TYR A 485 9.90 20.07 -1.44
C TYR A 485 9.66 20.67 -0.07
N ARG A 486 9.80 22.00 0.06
CA ARG A 486 9.64 22.73 1.32
C ARG A 486 8.25 22.51 1.90
N GLU A 487 7.22 22.64 1.08
CA GLU A 487 5.83 22.60 1.51
C GLU A 487 5.33 21.19 1.87
N ASN A 488 5.96 20.13 1.34
CA ASN A 488 5.48 18.76 1.53
C ASN A 488 6.42 17.85 2.32
N ILE A 489 7.74 17.99 2.14
CA ILE A 489 8.71 17.05 2.71
C ILE A 489 9.22 17.51 4.07
N ASN A 490 9.46 18.82 4.26
CA ASN A 490 10.02 19.31 5.53
C ASN A 490 9.09 18.97 6.73
N GLY A 491 7.79 19.26 6.61
CA GLY A 491 6.81 18.92 7.63
C GLY A 491 6.67 17.40 7.85
N LEU A 492 6.72 16.62 6.77
CA LEU A 492 6.68 15.16 6.83
C LEU A 492 7.86 14.59 7.64
N VAL A 493 9.08 15.08 7.43
CA VAL A 493 10.27 14.60 8.17
C VAL A 493 10.07 14.83 9.67
N GLN A 494 9.57 16.00 10.06
CA GLN A 494 9.29 16.32 11.45
C GLN A 494 8.19 15.43 12.03
N ASP A 495 7.06 15.27 11.33
CA ASP A 495 5.95 14.40 11.72
C ASP A 495 6.39 12.94 11.96
N LEU A 496 7.27 12.42 11.08
CA LEU A 496 7.81 11.07 11.20
C LEU A 496 8.67 10.91 12.45
N ARG A 497 9.52 11.91 12.76
CA ARG A 497 10.37 11.92 13.96
C ARG A 497 9.54 11.96 15.24
N GLU A 498 8.51 12.80 15.28
CA GLU A 498 7.60 12.91 16.42
C GLU A 498 6.81 11.61 16.61
N MET A 499 6.35 11.00 15.52
CA MET A 499 5.63 9.73 15.57
C MET A 499 6.50 8.59 16.09
N LEU A 500 7.74 8.47 15.63
CA LEU A 500 8.71 7.48 16.11
C LEU A 500 9.07 7.68 17.58
N THR A 501 9.26 8.94 18.00
CA THR A 501 9.50 9.30 19.40
C THR A 501 8.32 8.88 20.28
N ARG A 502 7.09 9.22 19.86
CA ARG A 502 5.86 8.87 20.59
C ARG A 502 5.68 7.37 20.73
N TRP A 503 5.95 6.61 19.66
CA TRP A 503 5.81 5.15 19.68
C TRP A 503 6.85 4.44 20.54
N ARG A 504 7.89 5.13 21.03
CA ARG A 504 8.90 4.55 21.91
C ARG A 504 8.27 3.91 23.17
N SER A 505 7.18 4.49 23.67
CA SER A 505 6.42 4.02 24.84
C SER A 505 5.55 2.79 24.57
N LEU A 506 5.33 2.41 23.31
CA LEU A 506 4.57 1.21 22.98
C LEU A 506 5.30 -0.03 23.50
N LEU A 507 4.55 -0.91 24.15
CA LEU A 507 5.03 -2.20 24.68
C LEU A 507 5.15 -3.25 23.54
N ILE A 508 6.05 -2.99 22.60
CA ILE A 508 6.30 -3.83 21.43
C ILE A 508 7.77 -4.27 21.36
N SER A 509 7.97 -5.49 20.85
CA SER A 509 9.31 -6.09 20.67
C SER A 509 10.14 -5.35 19.62
N PHE A 510 11.44 -5.64 19.56
CA PHE A 510 12.35 -5.19 18.51
C PHE A 510 11.77 -5.43 17.10
N LEU A 511 11.27 -6.65 16.84
CA LEU A 511 10.63 -7.00 15.57
C LEU A 511 9.31 -6.28 15.35
N GLY A 512 8.54 -6.02 16.42
CA GLY A 512 7.33 -5.21 16.35
C GLY A 512 7.60 -3.78 15.89
N ARG A 513 8.69 -3.17 16.37
CA ARG A 513 9.14 -1.82 15.98
C ARG A 513 9.54 -1.78 14.50
N ILE A 514 10.33 -2.76 14.04
CA ILE A 514 10.69 -2.90 12.62
C ILE A 514 9.44 -3.06 11.74
N ASN A 515 8.47 -3.88 12.16
CA ASN A 515 7.23 -4.06 11.43
C ASN A 515 6.39 -2.78 11.37
N LEU A 516 6.36 -1.97 12.43
CA LEU A 516 5.70 -0.66 12.40
C LEU A 516 6.34 0.32 11.42
N ILE A 517 7.68 0.35 11.35
CA ILE A 517 8.38 1.14 10.36
C ILE A 517 7.93 0.73 8.95
N LYS A 518 7.93 -0.57 8.65
CA LYS A 518 7.50 -1.10 7.34
C LYS A 518 6.04 -0.80 7.01
N MET A 519 5.15 -0.93 7.99
CA MET A 519 3.72 -0.78 7.79
C MET A 519 3.26 0.67 7.68
N VAL A 520 3.94 1.60 8.36
CA VAL A 520 3.43 2.97 8.53
C VAL A 520 4.43 4.02 8.07
N ILE A 521 5.68 3.95 8.51
CA ILE A 521 6.71 4.95 8.16
C ILE A 521 7.04 4.89 6.68
N LEU A 522 7.35 3.68 6.18
CA LEU A 522 7.73 3.50 4.78
C LEU A 522 6.65 4.03 3.82
N PRO A 523 5.37 3.60 3.89
CA PRO A 523 4.33 4.15 3.01
C PRO A 523 4.15 5.67 3.10
N LYS A 524 4.31 6.26 4.30
CA LYS A 524 4.24 7.72 4.52
C LYS A 524 5.37 8.48 3.85
N ILE A 525 6.53 7.86 3.63
CA ILE A 525 7.63 8.44 2.85
C ILE A 525 7.39 8.21 1.36
N LEU A 526 7.11 6.97 0.97
CA LEU A 526 7.02 6.58 -0.45
C LEU A 526 5.93 7.36 -1.19
N TYR A 527 4.79 7.60 -0.55
CA TYR A 527 3.65 8.26 -1.20
C TYR A 527 3.99 9.72 -1.61
N PRO A 528 4.37 10.64 -0.70
CA PRO A 528 4.77 12.00 -1.10
C PRO A 528 5.96 12.02 -2.06
N THR A 529 7.01 11.21 -1.83
CA THR A 529 8.17 11.20 -2.74
C THR A 529 7.81 10.73 -4.15
N GLY A 530 6.87 9.79 -4.27
CA GLY A 530 6.41 9.27 -5.55
C GLY A 530 5.42 10.17 -6.27
N MET A 531 4.59 10.93 -5.53
CA MET A 531 3.66 11.90 -6.10
C MET A 531 4.36 13.19 -6.55
N LEU A 532 5.43 13.60 -5.84
CA LEU A 532 6.20 14.82 -6.10
C LEU A 532 7.43 14.62 -6.99
N PHE A 533 7.83 13.37 -7.23
CA PHE A 533 9.08 13.03 -7.91
C PHE A 533 10.32 13.67 -7.22
N ALA A 534 10.23 13.76 -5.89
CA ALA A 534 11.25 14.39 -5.08
C ALA A 534 12.37 13.40 -4.73
N ILE A 535 13.61 13.86 -4.85
CA ILE A 535 14.77 13.22 -4.25
C ILE A 535 14.93 13.79 -2.84
N LEU A 536 14.99 12.92 -1.83
CA LEU A 536 15.21 13.34 -0.45
C LEU A 536 16.65 13.84 -0.26
N LYS A 537 16.81 14.96 0.44
CA LYS A 537 18.12 15.50 0.80
C LYS A 537 18.84 14.55 1.76
N SER A 538 20.17 14.51 1.69
CA SER A 538 20.99 13.62 2.54
C SER A 538 20.76 13.87 4.04
N GLU A 539 20.59 15.13 4.44
CA GLU A 539 20.30 15.53 5.82
C GLU A 539 18.98 14.94 6.33
N ASP A 540 17.93 14.99 5.51
CA ASP A 540 16.62 14.43 5.84
C ASP A 540 16.67 12.90 5.94
N ILE A 541 17.38 12.24 5.01
CA ILE A 541 17.61 10.79 5.08
C ILE A 541 18.34 10.42 6.37
N LYS A 542 19.40 11.15 6.74
CA LYS A 542 20.14 10.94 8.00
C LYS A 542 19.25 11.16 9.22
N ALA A 543 18.42 12.20 9.22
CA ALA A 543 17.49 12.49 10.31
C ALA A 543 16.45 11.39 10.49
N ILE A 544 15.85 10.89 9.40
CA ILE A 544 14.88 9.79 9.45
C ILE A 544 15.58 8.49 9.88
N ASN A 545 16.74 8.17 9.31
CA ASN A 545 17.51 6.97 9.69
C ASN A 545 17.86 6.97 11.17
N LYS A 546 18.32 8.10 11.71
CA LYS A 546 18.59 8.27 13.14
C LYS A 546 17.33 8.01 13.98
N ALA A 547 16.21 8.63 13.62
CA ALA A 547 14.95 8.42 14.34
C ALA A 547 14.46 6.97 14.28
N MET A 548 14.63 6.28 13.15
CA MET A 548 14.31 4.86 13.02
C MET A 548 15.19 4.00 13.92
N VAL A 549 16.50 4.26 13.96
CA VAL A 549 17.46 3.54 14.82
C VAL A 549 17.09 3.76 16.29
N ASP A 550 16.89 5.00 16.71
CA ASP A 550 16.51 5.35 18.08
C ASP A 550 15.20 4.65 18.47
N PHE A 551 14.21 4.62 17.57
CA PHE A 551 12.97 3.90 17.80
C PHE A 551 13.17 2.38 17.89
N ILE A 552 13.87 1.75 16.95
CA ILE A 552 14.13 0.30 16.93
C ILE A 552 14.77 -0.15 18.25
N TRP A 553 15.74 0.61 18.75
CA TRP A 553 16.48 0.27 19.97
C TRP A 553 15.86 0.79 21.27
N ALA A 554 14.69 1.42 21.21
CA ALA A 554 14.03 2.05 22.35
C ALA A 554 14.88 3.13 23.04
N GLY A 555 15.67 3.86 22.25
CA GLY A 555 16.65 4.85 22.66
C GLY A 555 17.85 4.30 23.43
N ARG A 556 18.05 2.97 23.39
CA ARG A 556 19.30 2.35 23.85
C ARG A 556 20.35 2.43 22.74
N LYS A 557 21.63 2.30 23.12
CA LYS A 557 22.74 2.31 22.16
C LYS A 557 22.55 1.19 21.11
N PRO A 558 22.56 1.50 19.81
CA PRO A 558 22.46 0.50 18.76
C PRO A 558 23.69 -0.41 18.78
N LYS A 559 23.46 -1.72 18.71
CA LYS A 559 24.55 -2.72 18.72
C LYS A 559 24.86 -3.32 17.36
N ILE A 560 23.90 -3.21 16.43
CA ILE A 560 24.02 -3.69 15.06
C ILE A 560 23.86 -2.46 14.17
N LYS A 561 24.72 -2.35 13.15
CA LYS A 561 24.69 -1.28 12.16
C LYS A 561 23.35 -1.25 11.42
N LEU A 562 22.90 -0.07 11.01
CA LEU A 562 21.62 0.07 10.33
C LEU A 562 21.65 -0.66 8.97
N GLU A 563 22.78 -0.58 8.26
CA GLU A 563 23.02 -1.22 6.97
C GLU A 563 22.78 -2.73 7.07
N THR A 564 23.35 -3.36 8.11
CA THR A 564 23.11 -4.79 8.42
C THR A 564 21.64 -5.09 8.73
N LEU A 565 20.93 -4.21 9.45
CA LEU A 565 19.49 -4.40 9.71
C LEU A 565 18.64 -4.23 8.44
N GLN A 566 19.11 -3.42 7.49
CA GLN A 566 18.46 -3.18 6.20
C GLN A 566 18.61 -4.34 5.24
N LEU A 567 19.58 -5.24 5.44
CA LEU A 567 19.72 -6.44 4.62
C LEU A 567 18.45 -7.32 4.64
N PRO A 568 18.13 -7.99 3.51
CA PRO A 568 17.17 -9.08 3.47
C PRO A 568 17.45 -10.16 4.52
N LYS A 569 16.44 -10.98 4.85
CA LYS A 569 16.56 -12.01 5.91
C LYS A 569 17.52 -13.13 5.53
N ASP A 570 17.54 -13.47 4.25
CA ASP A 570 18.46 -14.37 3.58
C ASP A 570 19.90 -13.89 3.64
N LEU A 571 20.13 -12.58 3.68
CA LEU A 571 21.45 -11.97 3.86
C LEU A 571 21.74 -11.59 5.33
N GLY A 572 21.01 -12.17 6.29
CA GLY A 572 21.29 -12.00 7.71
C GLY A 572 20.78 -10.72 8.36
N GLY A 573 19.91 -9.96 7.68
CA GLY A 573 19.25 -8.76 8.22
C GLY A 573 17.79 -8.97 8.63
N TRP A 574 17.08 -7.88 8.90
CA TRP A 574 15.62 -7.89 9.17
C TRP A 574 14.81 -7.16 8.11
N GLY A 575 15.44 -6.73 7.03
CA GLY A 575 14.86 -5.97 5.94
C GLY A 575 14.31 -4.63 6.37
N VAL A 576 14.94 -3.94 7.34
CA VAL A 576 14.59 -2.55 7.66
C VAL A 576 14.64 -1.73 6.36
N PRO A 577 13.68 -0.84 6.07
CA PRO A 577 13.67 -0.14 4.80
C PRO A 577 14.92 0.75 4.63
N ASN A 578 15.62 0.60 3.50
CA ASN A 578 16.60 1.58 3.05
C ASN A 578 15.87 2.65 2.24
N ILE A 579 15.64 3.81 2.86
CA ILE A 579 14.82 4.90 2.31
C ILE A 579 15.38 5.39 0.98
N GLU A 580 16.69 5.54 0.88
CA GLU A 580 17.35 6.04 -0.31
C GLU A 580 17.16 5.08 -1.50
N ASN A 581 17.40 3.79 -1.30
CA ASN A 581 17.19 2.78 -2.33
C ASN A 581 15.73 2.69 -2.78
N TYR A 582 14.77 2.86 -1.86
CA TYR A 582 13.35 2.93 -2.22
C TYR A 582 13.01 4.16 -3.05
N VAL A 583 13.51 5.34 -2.67
CA VAL A 583 13.29 6.58 -3.43
C VAL A 583 13.91 6.46 -4.83
N LEU A 584 15.14 5.94 -4.93
CA LEU A 584 15.79 5.66 -6.22
C LEU A 584 14.95 4.68 -7.06
N SER A 585 14.38 3.65 -6.45
CA SER A 585 13.54 2.66 -7.15
C SER A 585 12.22 3.26 -7.65
N ILE A 586 11.65 4.24 -6.94
CA ILE A 586 10.48 4.99 -7.40
C ILE A 586 10.84 5.88 -8.58
N GLN A 587 11.95 6.61 -8.52
CA GLN A 587 12.40 7.47 -9.61
C GLN A 587 12.83 6.66 -10.85
N ALA A 588 13.41 5.48 -10.65
CA ALA A 588 13.73 4.54 -11.74
C ALA A 588 12.50 4.19 -12.59
N ARG A 589 11.30 4.13 -11.99
CA ARG A 589 10.07 3.88 -12.74
C ARG A 589 9.76 4.95 -13.80
N ILE A 590 10.17 6.20 -13.54
CA ILE A 590 10.03 7.30 -14.50
C ILE A 590 10.95 7.08 -15.69
N LEU A 591 12.20 6.67 -15.43
CA LEU A 591 13.17 6.32 -16.46
C LEU A 591 12.65 5.18 -17.34
N SER A 592 12.00 4.17 -16.75
CA SER A 592 11.34 3.10 -17.50
C SER A 592 10.27 3.63 -18.45
N SER A 593 9.55 4.69 -18.07
CA SER A 593 8.55 5.32 -18.94
C SER A 593 9.17 6.07 -20.12
N TRP A 594 10.32 6.73 -19.92
CA TRP A 594 11.10 7.30 -21.02
C TRP A 594 11.63 6.21 -21.96
N ILE A 595 12.13 5.10 -21.39
CA ILE A 595 12.72 4.01 -22.17
C ILE A 595 11.68 3.25 -22.96
N HIS A 596 10.44 3.07 -22.51
CA HIS A 596 9.46 2.25 -23.25
C HIS A 596 8.45 3.03 -24.07
N GLU A 597 8.60 4.35 -24.19
CA GLU A 597 7.76 5.25 -25.02
C GLU A 597 6.27 4.86 -24.94
N HIS A 598 5.66 4.98 -23.76
CA HIS A 598 4.25 4.71 -23.60
C HIS A 598 3.42 5.80 -24.29
N SER A 599 2.96 5.54 -25.52
CA SER A 599 2.24 6.48 -26.41
C SER A 599 1.08 7.25 -25.75
N ASP A 600 0.49 6.66 -24.71
CA ASP A 600 -0.76 7.11 -24.12
C ASP A 600 -0.55 8.01 -22.89
N LEU A 601 0.69 8.23 -22.41
CA LEU A 601 0.94 9.07 -21.23
C LEU A 601 1.10 10.55 -21.62
N PRO A 602 0.19 11.46 -21.19
CA PRO A 602 0.24 12.85 -21.62
C PRO A 602 1.47 13.63 -21.14
N TRP A 603 2.03 13.27 -19.98
CA TRP A 603 3.19 13.98 -19.42
C TRP A 603 4.50 13.63 -20.13
N LEU A 604 4.61 12.44 -20.78
CA LEU A 604 5.79 12.09 -21.59
C LEU A 604 5.94 13.04 -22.77
N ASN A 605 4.83 13.35 -23.45
CA ASN A 605 4.81 14.29 -24.56
C ASN A 605 5.30 15.69 -24.16
N ILE A 606 4.95 16.16 -22.96
CA ILE A 606 5.44 17.46 -22.46
C ILE A 606 6.96 17.43 -22.31
N GLU A 607 7.50 16.37 -21.70
CA GLU A 607 8.95 16.24 -21.49
C GLU A 607 9.71 16.05 -22.82
N GLU A 608 9.13 15.35 -23.79
CA GLU A 608 9.65 15.25 -25.15
C GLU A 608 9.71 16.62 -25.84
N VAL A 609 8.64 17.42 -25.75
CA VAL A 609 8.60 18.78 -26.31
C VAL A 609 9.65 19.67 -25.65
N LEU A 610 9.79 19.62 -24.33
CA LEU A 610 10.80 20.37 -23.59
C LEU A 610 12.24 19.96 -23.93
N CYS A 611 12.45 18.74 -24.43
CA CYS A 611 13.76 18.19 -24.80
C CYS A 611 14.09 18.31 -26.29
N LYS A 612 13.19 18.87 -27.11
CA LYS A 612 13.40 19.02 -28.57
C LYS A 612 14.70 19.79 -28.89
N PRO A 613 15.41 19.44 -29.98
CA PRO A 613 15.03 18.44 -30.99
C PRO A 613 15.21 16.98 -30.54
N SER A 614 15.91 16.74 -29.43
CA SER A 614 16.23 15.41 -28.89
C SER A 614 15.09 14.84 -28.03
N SER A 615 15.29 13.63 -27.48
CA SER A 615 14.39 13.01 -26.49
C SER A 615 15.02 12.98 -25.09
N PRO A 616 14.23 12.88 -23.99
CA PRO A 616 14.77 12.73 -22.64
C PRO A 616 15.76 11.57 -22.51
N VAL A 617 15.47 10.42 -23.14
CA VAL A 617 16.35 9.24 -23.10
C VAL A 617 17.74 9.53 -23.65
N ASN A 618 17.84 10.37 -24.69
CA ASN A 618 19.12 10.69 -25.32
C ASN A 618 20.05 11.51 -24.39
N PHE A 619 19.48 12.23 -23.41
CA PHE A 619 20.27 13.00 -22.44
C PHE A 619 20.78 12.17 -21.26
N LEU A 620 20.33 10.93 -21.08
CA LEU A 620 20.80 10.03 -20.01
C LEU A 620 22.30 9.69 -20.12
N GLY A 621 22.91 9.85 -21.31
CA GLY A 621 24.35 9.69 -21.52
C GLY A 621 25.18 10.89 -21.06
N LYS A 622 24.58 12.09 -21.02
CA LYS A 622 25.28 13.36 -20.79
C LYS A 622 25.58 13.60 -19.31
N HIS A 623 26.62 14.39 -19.04
CA HIS A 623 26.88 14.89 -17.69
C HIS A 623 25.85 15.96 -17.32
N LEU A 624 25.50 16.06 -16.02
CA LEU A 624 24.45 17.00 -15.55
C LEU A 624 24.79 18.47 -15.88
N ASN A 625 26.08 18.82 -15.90
CA ASN A 625 26.54 20.18 -16.25
C ASN A 625 26.42 20.48 -17.74
N ASP A 626 26.28 19.47 -18.60
CA ASP A 626 26.20 19.64 -20.06
C ASP A 626 24.76 19.67 -20.56
N LEU A 627 23.78 19.55 -19.64
CA LEU A 627 22.37 19.58 -19.99
C LEU A 627 21.94 20.99 -20.46
N PRO A 628 21.02 21.07 -21.43
CA PRO A 628 20.36 22.32 -21.82
C PRO A 628 19.76 23.08 -20.63
N HIS A 629 19.75 24.40 -20.71
CA HIS A 629 19.24 25.27 -19.63
C HIS A 629 17.78 24.96 -19.26
N VAL A 630 16.92 24.71 -20.25
CA VAL A 630 15.51 24.30 -20.06
C VAL A 630 15.41 23.06 -19.17
N ILE A 631 16.24 22.05 -19.41
CA ILE A 631 16.26 20.79 -18.66
C ILE A 631 16.79 21.00 -17.24
N LYS A 632 17.82 21.84 -17.07
CA LYS A 632 18.38 22.17 -15.75
C LYS A 632 17.39 22.89 -14.85
N GLN A 633 16.55 23.76 -15.41
CA GLN A 633 15.52 24.47 -14.66
C GLN A 633 14.29 23.60 -14.34
N ASN A 634 14.03 22.53 -15.11
CA ASN A 634 12.98 21.57 -14.81
C ASN A 634 13.45 20.57 -13.75
N SER A 635 13.08 20.79 -12.49
CA SER A 635 13.45 19.90 -11.38
C SER A 635 12.96 18.46 -11.55
N LEU A 636 11.87 18.21 -12.28
CA LEU A 636 11.32 16.86 -12.49
C LEU A 636 12.16 16.04 -13.46
N ILE A 637 12.63 16.66 -14.55
CA ILE A 637 13.53 16.04 -15.53
C ILE A 637 14.93 15.93 -14.93
N TYR A 638 15.42 17.01 -14.30
CA TYR A 638 16.72 17.03 -13.63
C TYR A 638 16.84 15.92 -12.57
N ASN A 639 15.83 15.74 -11.70
CA ASN A 639 15.83 14.69 -10.69
C ASN A 639 15.90 13.28 -11.32
N ALA A 640 15.20 13.05 -12.43
CA ALA A 640 15.29 11.78 -13.15
C ALA A 640 16.69 11.56 -13.76
N MET A 641 17.29 12.58 -14.38
CA MET A 641 18.68 12.52 -14.90
C MET A 641 19.70 12.26 -13.79
N TRP A 642 19.57 12.97 -12.66
CA TRP A 642 20.41 12.76 -11.48
C TRP A 642 20.28 11.33 -10.94
N THR A 643 19.05 10.82 -10.89
CA THR A 643 18.78 9.44 -10.46
C THR A 643 19.50 8.46 -11.35
N TRP A 644 19.42 8.62 -12.68
CA TRP A 644 20.15 7.77 -13.62
C TRP A 644 21.65 7.78 -13.38
N GLY A 645 22.26 8.97 -13.23
CA GLY A 645 23.69 9.09 -12.94
C GLY A 645 24.08 8.37 -11.64
N LYS A 646 23.23 8.42 -10.61
CA LYS A 646 23.45 7.71 -9.35
C LYS A 646 23.29 6.19 -9.49
N LEU A 647 22.31 5.73 -10.27
CA LEU A 647 22.11 4.31 -10.57
C LEU A 647 23.29 3.73 -11.36
N ARG A 648 23.83 4.45 -12.37
CA ARG A 648 25.02 3.98 -13.09
C ARG A 648 26.20 3.76 -12.14
N LYS A 649 26.44 4.70 -11.21
CA LYS A 649 27.49 4.56 -10.19
C LYS A 649 27.23 3.35 -9.28
N LEU A 650 26.00 3.16 -8.83
CA LEU A 650 25.62 2.07 -7.93
C LEU A 650 25.75 0.68 -8.59
N PHE A 651 25.45 0.57 -9.89
CA PHE A 651 25.60 -0.66 -10.67
C PHE A 651 27.01 -0.83 -11.27
N ASN A 652 27.96 0.06 -10.97
CA ASN A 652 29.29 0.11 -11.59
C ASN A 652 29.24 0.09 -13.14
N SER A 653 28.21 0.70 -13.73
CA SER A 653 28.10 0.85 -15.19
C SER A 653 29.10 1.92 -15.64
N SER A 654 30.19 1.46 -16.26
CA SER A 654 31.30 2.27 -16.78
C SER A 654 31.12 2.64 -18.26
N LEU A 655 29.95 2.37 -18.84
CA LEU A 655 29.69 2.58 -20.26
C LEU A 655 29.72 4.08 -20.61
N PRO A 656 30.61 4.50 -21.52
CA PRO A 656 30.61 5.88 -22.01
C PRO A 656 29.39 6.16 -22.90
N LEU A 657 28.87 5.12 -23.55
CA LEU A 657 27.69 5.17 -24.42
C LEU A 657 26.46 4.63 -23.67
N ASN A 658 25.39 5.42 -23.61
CA ASN A 658 24.10 4.92 -23.15
C ASN A 658 23.40 4.11 -24.25
N ILE A 659 23.42 2.78 -24.14
CA ILE A 659 22.80 1.88 -25.13
C ILE A 659 21.28 2.02 -25.25
N LEU A 660 20.64 2.61 -24.23
CA LEU A 660 19.20 2.85 -24.21
C LEU A 660 18.81 4.09 -25.04
N SER A 661 19.77 4.95 -25.38
CA SER A 661 19.52 6.14 -26.20
C SER A 661 19.04 5.75 -27.59
N THR A 662 18.12 6.57 -28.10
CA THR A 662 17.59 6.46 -29.47
C THR A 662 18.61 7.00 -30.48
N LEU A 663 18.55 6.50 -31.71
CA LEU A 663 19.42 6.97 -32.81
C LEU A 663 18.92 8.28 -33.43
N ILE A 664 17.61 8.55 -33.35
CA ILE A 664 17.00 9.78 -33.86
C ILE A 664 17.33 10.93 -32.90
N ASN A 665 17.69 12.09 -33.49
CA ASN A 665 17.97 13.34 -32.77
C ASN A 665 18.83 13.11 -31.53
N ASN A 666 19.87 12.31 -31.68
CA ASN A 666 20.81 12.03 -30.61
C ASN A 666 21.90 13.12 -30.61
N PRO A 667 22.05 13.89 -29.52
CA PRO A 667 23.01 15.00 -29.46
C PRO A 667 24.46 14.53 -29.42
N ASP A 668 24.73 13.24 -29.23
CA ASP A 668 26.09 12.68 -29.25
C ASP A 668 26.56 12.28 -30.65
N LEU A 669 25.64 12.08 -31.60
CA LEU A 669 25.99 11.81 -32.99
C LEU A 669 26.24 13.18 -33.70
N LEU A 670 27.29 13.28 -34.54
CA LEU A 670 27.83 14.56 -35.04
C LEU A 670 26.84 15.45 -35.82
N PRO A 671 26.93 16.81 -35.74
CA PRO A 671 25.95 17.75 -36.31
C PRO A 671 25.76 17.69 -37.83
N GLN A 672 26.73 17.21 -38.61
CA GLN A 672 26.71 17.33 -40.07
C GLN A 672 25.69 16.40 -40.77
N ASN A 673 25.04 15.47 -40.06
CA ASN A 673 24.17 14.46 -40.69
C ASN A 673 22.85 14.19 -39.94
N ILE A 674 22.41 15.01 -38.96
CA ILE A 674 21.51 14.50 -37.90
C ILE A 674 20.30 15.40 -37.64
N GLY A 675 19.20 14.97 -38.24
CA GLY A 675 17.85 15.27 -37.81
C GLY A 675 16.87 14.27 -38.43
N SER A 676 17.16 13.83 -39.66
CA SER A 676 16.31 12.93 -40.45
C SER A 676 16.99 11.63 -40.91
N SER A 677 18.32 11.53 -40.85
CA SER A 677 19.08 10.44 -41.51
C SER A 677 18.78 9.02 -41.01
N PHE A 678 18.38 8.88 -39.73
CA PHE A 678 18.02 7.60 -39.10
C PHE A 678 16.49 7.40 -38.96
N VAL A 679 15.67 8.30 -39.51
CA VAL A 679 14.20 8.12 -39.51
C VAL A 679 13.81 6.85 -40.29
N GLY A 680 14.51 6.56 -41.39
CA GLY A 680 14.34 5.31 -42.13
C GLY A 680 14.67 4.07 -41.29
N TRP A 681 15.74 4.12 -40.50
CA TRP A 681 16.15 3.04 -39.60
C TRP A 681 15.11 2.79 -38.50
N HIS A 682 14.58 3.87 -37.93
CA HIS A 682 13.53 3.77 -36.92
C HIS A 682 12.24 3.15 -37.46
N LYS A 683 11.86 3.47 -38.71
CA LYS A 683 10.69 2.87 -39.38
C LYS A 683 10.83 1.37 -39.59
N VAL A 684 12.03 0.89 -39.91
CA VAL A 684 12.29 -0.55 -40.09
C VAL A 684 12.57 -1.30 -38.76
N GLY A 685 12.54 -0.59 -37.63
CA GLY A 685 12.63 -1.20 -36.29
C GLY A 685 13.97 -1.08 -35.58
N VAL A 686 14.96 -0.38 -36.15
CA VAL A 686 16.23 -0.07 -35.47
C VAL A 686 16.11 1.29 -34.79
N LYS A 687 15.77 1.28 -33.50
CA LYS A 687 15.42 2.50 -32.76
C LYS A 687 16.54 3.00 -31.87
N ARG A 688 17.28 2.08 -31.23
CA ARG A 688 18.27 2.37 -30.18
C ARG A 688 19.63 1.79 -30.52
N PHE A 689 20.65 2.27 -29.81
CA PHE A 689 21.97 1.64 -29.88
C PHE A 689 21.92 0.16 -29.48
N TYR A 690 21.09 -0.22 -28.51
CA TYR A 690 20.91 -1.62 -28.11
C TYR A 690 20.53 -2.55 -29.27
N ASP A 691 19.73 -2.08 -30.23
CA ASP A 691 19.28 -2.89 -31.38
C ASP A 691 20.44 -3.30 -32.32
N LEU A 692 21.57 -2.59 -32.21
CA LEU A 692 22.80 -2.85 -32.97
C LEU A 692 23.66 -3.97 -32.36
N PHE A 693 23.31 -4.47 -31.18
CA PHE A 693 24.07 -5.51 -30.49
C PHE A 693 23.32 -6.85 -30.46
N LYS A 694 24.08 -7.96 -30.51
CA LYS A 694 23.59 -9.32 -30.25
C LYS A 694 24.59 -10.03 -29.35
N HIS A 695 24.15 -10.56 -28.22
CA HIS A 695 25.01 -11.21 -27.21
C HIS A 695 26.24 -10.38 -26.76
N GLY A 696 26.13 -9.04 -26.80
CA GLY A 696 27.22 -8.13 -26.41
C GLY A 696 28.21 -7.80 -27.53
N GLU A 697 27.98 -8.30 -28.75
CA GLU A 697 28.77 -7.99 -29.95
C GLU A 697 27.99 -7.11 -30.92
N PHE A 698 28.68 -6.20 -31.63
CA PHE A 698 28.08 -5.33 -32.62
C PHE A 698 27.72 -6.11 -33.91
N LYS A 699 26.46 -6.06 -34.33
CA LYS A 699 25.96 -6.79 -35.51
C LYS A 699 26.65 -6.32 -36.80
N SER A 700 26.93 -7.25 -37.71
CA SER A 700 27.35 -6.91 -39.07
C SER A 700 26.23 -6.25 -39.87
N PHE A 701 26.57 -5.54 -40.95
CA PHE A 701 25.57 -4.92 -41.81
C PHE A 701 24.66 -5.97 -42.46
N GLU A 702 25.20 -7.12 -42.86
CA GLU A 702 24.46 -8.24 -43.42
C GLU A 702 23.43 -8.80 -42.42
N SER A 703 23.79 -8.85 -41.13
CA SER A 703 22.88 -9.27 -40.07
C SER A 703 21.76 -8.25 -39.83
N LEU A 704 22.07 -6.95 -39.83
CA LEU A 704 21.06 -5.90 -39.71
C LEU A 704 20.13 -5.87 -40.93
N LYS A 705 20.69 -6.06 -42.12
CA LYS A 705 19.96 -6.12 -43.38
C LYS A 705 18.98 -7.28 -43.43
N SER A 706 19.43 -8.49 -43.04
CA SER A 706 18.55 -9.66 -42.99
C SER A 706 17.47 -9.54 -41.91
N GLN A 707 17.80 -8.96 -40.75
CA GLN A 707 16.86 -8.84 -39.63
C GLN A 707 15.81 -7.73 -39.83
N TYR A 708 16.21 -6.57 -40.37
CA TYR A 708 15.37 -5.37 -40.45
C TYR A 708 15.09 -4.93 -41.89
N SER A 709 15.36 -5.77 -42.90
CA SER A 709 15.11 -5.48 -44.32
C SER A 709 15.68 -4.14 -44.80
N MET A 710 16.90 -3.81 -44.37
CA MET A 710 17.54 -2.51 -44.67
C MET A 710 18.02 -2.41 -46.13
N SER A 711 17.97 -1.19 -46.69
CA SER A 711 18.52 -0.92 -48.04
C SER A 711 20.05 -1.03 -48.07
N LYS A 712 20.61 -1.50 -49.20
CA LYS A 712 22.07 -1.49 -49.44
C LYS A 712 22.67 -0.09 -49.38
N THR A 713 21.89 0.95 -49.70
CA THR A 713 22.34 2.36 -49.66
C THR A 713 22.64 2.88 -48.25
N GLU A 714 22.21 2.16 -47.20
CA GLU A 714 22.43 2.53 -45.80
C GLU A 714 23.78 2.07 -45.24
N PHE A 715 24.59 1.35 -46.02
CA PHE A 715 25.87 0.79 -45.58
C PHE A 715 26.85 1.86 -45.08
N TYR A 716 26.93 3.00 -45.77
CA TYR A 716 27.84 4.09 -45.37
C TYR A 716 27.42 4.70 -44.02
N LYS A 717 26.11 4.85 -43.76
CA LYS A 717 25.60 5.31 -42.45
C LYS A 717 25.90 4.31 -41.35
N TYR A 718 25.79 3.01 -41.65
CA TYR A 718 26.20 1.95 -40.74
C TYR A 718 27.68 2.05 -40.37
N LEU A 719 28.58 2.30 -41.35
CA LEU A 719 30.01 2.47 -41.08
C LEU A 719 30.31 3.68 -40.18
N GLN A 720 29.64 4.82 -40.42
CA GLN A 720 29.76 6.01 -39.58
C GLN A 720 29.32 5.73 -38.14
N LEU A 721 28.16 5.09 -37.98
CA LEU A 721 27.60 4.75 -36.67
C LEU A 721 28.49 3.74 -35.94
N ARG A 722 28.98 2.72 -36.64
CA ARG A 722 29.92 1.73 -36.10
C ARG A 722 31.20 2.41 -35.62
N ASN A 723 31.79 3.30 -36.42
CA ASN A 723 33.00 4.02 -36.03
C ASN A 723 32.79 4.88 -34.77
N TYR A 724 31.66 5.58 -34.68
CA TYR A 724 31.28 6.33 -33.49
C TYR A 724 31.13 5.44 -32.26
N VAL A 725 30.42 4.32 -32.38
CA VAL A 725 30.25 3.35 -31.29
C VAL A 725 31.59 2.78 -30.85
N LEU A 726 32.48 2.43 -31.78
CA LEU A 726 33.83 1.93 -31.51
C LEU A 726 34.72 2.95 -30.80
N LYS A 727 34.62 4.23 -31.15
CA LYS A 727 35.41 5.29 -30.51
C LYS A 727 35.00 5.50 -29.05
N ASN A 728 33.73 5.31 -28.72
CA ASN A 728 33.18 5.56 -27.39
C ASN A 728 33.03 4.31 -26.52
N ALA A 729 32.78 3.14 -27.11
CA ALA A 729 32.82 1.85 -26.43
C ALA A 729 34.24 1.29 -26.59
N LYS A 730 35.11 1.55 -25.61
CA LYS A 730 36.54 1.15 -25.61
C LYS A 730 36.80 -0.35 -25.92
N SER A 731 35.78 -1.22 -25.93
CA SER A 731 35.81 -2.60 -26.44
C SER A 731 34.53 -2.96 -27.21
N LEU A 732 34.67 -3.79 -28.25
CA LEU A 732 33.56 -4.41 -29.01
C LEU A 732 32.85 -5.53 -28.24
N GLN A 733 33.53 -6.12 -27.26
CA GLN A 733 32.98 -7.11 -26.35
C GLN A 733 32.50 -6.40 -25.11
N ILE A 734 31.18 -6.36 -24.92
CA ILE A 734 30.57 -5.80 -23.73
C ILE A 734 30.02 -6.98 -22.91
N SER A 735 30.61 -7.20 -21.73
CA SER A 735 30.19 -8.31 -20.87
C SER A 735 28.72 -8.17 -20.46
N THR A 736 28.00 -9.28 -20.34
CA THR A 736 26.62 -9.30 -19.84
C THR A 736 26.47 -8.69 -18.44
N ALA A 737 27.54 -8.73 -17.62
CA ALA A 737 27.58 -8.07 -16.32
C ALA A 737 27.58 -6.53 -16.42
N SER A 738 28.18 -5.97 -17.48
CA SER A 738 28.25 -4.52 -17.73
C SER A 738 26.89 -3.88 -18.07
N PHE A 739 25.87 -4.69 -18.38
CA PHE A 739 24.53 -4.23 -18.78
C PHE A 739 23.45 -4.52 -17.75
N ARG A 740 23.77 -4.91 -16.52
CA ARG A 740 22.76 -5.36 -15.55
C ARG A 740 21.63 -4.32 -15.36
N LEU A 741 21.98 -3.04 -15.29
CA LEU A 741 21.02 -1.94 -15.14
C LEU A 741 20.13 -1.80 -16.38
N GLU A 742 20.74 -1.66 -17.56
CA GLU A 742 20.04 -1.45 -18.83
C GLU A 742 19.18 -2.66 -19.20
N LYS A 743 19.71 -3.88 -18.99
CA LYS A 743 18.98 -5.14 -19.18
C LYS A 743 17.74 -5.20 -18.30
N PHE A 744 17.83 -4.80 -17.03
CA PHE A 744 16.65 -4.75 -16.16
C PHE A 744 15.54 -3.88 -16.78
N PHE A 745 15.89 -2.69 -17.28
CA PHE A 745 14.92 -1.81 -17.92
C PHE A 745 14.33 -2.43 -19.18
N LEU A 746 15.14 -3.06 -20.03
CA LEU A 746 14.68 -3.69 -21.27
C LEU A 746 13.75 -4.88 -21.01
N ASP A 747 14.05 -5.69 -20.00
CA ASP A 747 13.28 -6.88 -19.63
C ASP A 747 11.98 -6.53 -18.88
N ASN A 748 11.95 -5.43 -18.12
CA ASN A 748 10.81 -5.03 -17.31
C ASN A 748 10.01 -3.88 -17.95
N ARG A 749 9.28 -4.21 -19.02
CA ARG A 749 8.36 -3.27 -19.70
C ARG A 749 7.13 -2.93 -18.88
N GLU A 750 6.66 -3.85 -18.05
CA GLU A 750 5.47 -3.65 -17.21
C GLU A 750 5.81 -2.94 -15.90
N HIS A 751 5.04 -1.89 -15.57
CA HIS A 751 5.16 -1.18 -14.29
C HIS A 751 4.66 -1.97 -13.07
N LYS A 752 4.06 -3.16 -13.27
CA LYS A 752 3.51 -3.97 -12.19
C LYS A 752 4.64 -4.49 -11.28
N HIS A 753 4.59 -4.10 -10.02
CA HIS A 753 5.62 -4.37 -9.01
C HIS A 753 7.02 -3.85 -9.36
N PHE A 754 7.15 -2.90 -10.30
CA PHE A 754 8.43 -2.38 -10.77
C PHE A 754 9.36 -1.94 -9.62
N VAL A 755 8.84 -1.11 -8.71
CA VAL A 755 9.62 -0.58 -7.57
C VAL A 755 10.18 -1.71 -6.70
N SER A 756 9.36 -2.73 -6.40
CA SER A 756 9.80 -3.86 -5.58
C SER A 756 10.84 -4.72 -6.31
N LYS A 757 10.64 -5.01 -7.60
CA LYS A 757 11.60 -5.75 -8.43
C LYS A 757 12.93 -5.02 -8.51
N PHE A 758 12.91 -3.71 -8.80
CA PHE A 758 14.12 -2.91 -8.92
C PHE A 758 14.86 -2.76 -7.59
N TYR A 759 14.11 -2.60 -6.49
CA TYR A 759 14.69 -2.58 -5.14
C TYR A 759 15.38 -3.90 -4.80
N SER A 760 14.82 -5.04 -5.23
CA SER A 760 15.49 -6.35 -5.11
C SER A 760 16.76 -6.45 -5.96
N GLU A 761 16.77 -5.89 -7.17
CA GLU A 761 17.99 -5.84 -7.99
C GLU A 761 19.11 -5.04 -7.34
N ILE A 762 18.79 -3.91 -6.70
CA ILE A 762 19.77 -3.12 -5.94
C ILE A 762 20.41 -3.98 -4.84
N TYR A 763 19.61 -4.78 -4.12
CA TYR A 763 20.16 -5.67 -3.08
C TYR A 763 21.00 -6.80 -3.64
N ALA A 764 20.66 -7.31 -4.81
CA ALA A 764 21.41 -8.36 -5.46
C ALA A 764 22.77 -7.88 -6.01
N LEU A 765 23.14 -6.61 -5.80
CA LEU A 765 24.50 -6.07 -5.97
C LEU A 765 25.34 -6.16 -4.70
N ILE A 766 24.71 -6.35 -3.52
CA ILE A 766 25.44 -6.45 -2.27
C ILE A 766 26.13 -7.82 -2.22
N VAL A 767 27.45 -7.82 -2.11
CA VAL A 767 28.27 -9.03 -2.02
C VAL A 767 28.82 -9.16 -0.60
N ASP A 768 28.49 -10.28 0.05
CA ASP A 768 29.08 -10.79 1.31
C ASP A 768 29.35 -9.73 2.41
N GLU A 769 28.37 -8.86 2.69
CA GLU A 769 28.50 -7.80 3.71
C GLU A 769 28.79 -8.36 5.13
N LEU A 770 28.44 -9.62 5.37
CA LEU A 770 28.65 -10.35 6.63
C LEU A 770 29.80 -11.37 6.56
N ALA A 771 30.68 -11.30 5.55
CA ALA A 771 31.87 -12.16 5.44
C ALA A 771 32.72 -12.15 6.71
N TRP A 772 32.89 -10.95 7.29
CA TRP A 772 33.66 -10.75 8.51
C TRP A 772 33.05 -11.47 9.70
N LEU A 773 31.71 -11.55 9.77
CA LEU A 773 30.98 -12.23 10.85
C LEU A 773 31.15 -13.74 10.73
N ARG A 774 31.09 -14.28 9.51
CA ARG A 774 31.40 -15.69 9.21
C ARG A 774 32.82 -16.05 9.65
N LYS A 775 33.81 -15.24 9.24
CA LYS A 775 35.22 -15.42 9.64
C LYS A 775 35.39 -15.35 11.16
N SER A 776 34.76 -14.37 11.81
CA SER A 776 34.81 -14.22 13.27
C SER A 776 34.25 -15.43 14.01
N TRP A 777 33.12 -16.00 13.54
CA TRP A 777 32.58 -17.23 14.10
C TRP A 777 33.48 -18.44 13.83
N GLY A 778 34.05 -18.55 12.63
CA GLY A 778 35.00 -19.64 12.32
C GLY A 778 36.22 -19.64 13.25
N THR A 779 36.77 -18.47 13.57
CA THR A 779 37.87 -18.34 14.55
C THR A 779 37.43 -18.72 15.97
N LEU A 780 36.26 -18.27 16.42
CA LEU A 780 35.75 -18.59 17.76
C LEU A 780 35.44 -20.08 17.93
N LEU A 781 34.84 -20.70 16.90
CA LEU A 781 34.45 -22.11 16.90
C LEU A 781 35.60 -23.05 16.54
N LYS A 782 36.73 -22.52 16.08
CA LYS A 782 37.87 -23.27 15.53
C LYS A 782 37.45 -24.23 14.41
N CYS A 783 36.56 -23.78 13.54
CA CYS A 783 36.07 -24.54 12.39
C CYS A 783 35.90 -23.65 11.15
N GLU A 784 36.02 -24.23 9.96
CA GLU A 784 35.64 -23.53 8.73
C GLU A 784 34.12 -23.60 8.53
N ILE A 785 33.51 -22.45 8.25
CA ILE A 785 32.10 -22.35 7.92
C ILE A 785 31.99 -22.03 6.43
N ASP A 786 31.55 -23.01 5.65
CA ASP A 786 31.32 -22.83 4.22
C ASP A 786 30.15 -21.85 3.95
N ILE A 787 30.03 -21.39 2.71
CA ILE A 787 29.04 -20.37 2.32
C ILE A 787 27.61 -20.92 2.43
N GLN A 788 27.37 -22.18 2.03
CA GLN A 788 26.04 -22.77 2.05
C GLN A 788 25.53 -22.98 3.48
N ALA A 789 26.43 -23.39 4.38
CA ALA A 789 26.19 -23.51 5.81
C ALA A 789 25.88 -22.14 6.40
N TRP A 790 26.64 -21.11 6.03
CA TRP A 790 26.43 -19.74 6.48
C TRP A 790 25.07 -19.19 6.04
N ASP A 791 24.67 -19.39 4.79
CA ASP A 791 23.36 -18.94 4.29
C ASP A 791 22.19 -19.57 5.07
N LYS A 792 22.31 -20.86 5.43
CA LYS A 792 21.34 -21.53 6.31
C LYS A 792 21.32 -20.93 7.72
N ILE A 793 22.49 -20.64 8.28
CA ILE A 793 22.63 -20.00 9.61
C ILE A 793 22.00 -18.60 9.61
N LEU A 794 22.23 -17.78 8.58
CA LEU A 794 21.67 -16.43 8.46
C LEU A 794 20.14 -16.44 8.43
N LEU A 795 19.53 -17.44 7.78
CA LEU A 795 18.08 -17.59 7.69
C LEU A 795 17.43 -18.08 8.99
N LEU A 796 18.18 -18.82 9.82
CA LEU A 796 17.66 -19.51 11.00
C LEU A 796 16.85 -18.60 11.94
N PRO A 797 17.31 -17.41 12.38
CA PRO A 797 16.56 -16.56 13.31
C PRO A 797 15.15 -16.23 12.82
N SER A 798 14.94 -16.19 11.50
CA SER A 798 13.63 -15.90 10.92
C SER A 798 12.67 -17.10 10.93
N LYS A 799 13.21 -18.32 10.89
CA LYS A 799 12.48 -19.60 10.79
C LYS A 799 12.32 -20.32 12.13
N ILE A 800 13.21 -20.04 13.09
CA ILE A 800 13.36 -20.82 14.32
C ILE A 800 12.05 -20.93 15.14
N SER A 801 11.29 -19.86 15.34
CA SER A 801 10.07 -19.94 16.17
C SER A 801 8.99 -18.98 15.70
N VAL A 802 7.73 -19.19 16.09
CA VAL A 802 6.70 -18.14 15.95
C VAL A 802 6.92 -17.00 16.96
N CYS A 803 7.61 -17.26 18.07
CA CYS A 803 7.86 -16.27 19.12
C CYS A 803 9.00 -15.32 18.74
N ASN A 804 8.70 -14.02 18.65
CA ASN A 804 9.65 -12.99 18.28
C ASN A 804 10.82 -12.83 19.26
N ARG A 805 10.65 -13.20 20.54
CA ARG A 805 11.72 -13.14 21.53
C ARG A 805 12.84 -14.14 21.22
N PHE A 806 12.50 -15.35 20.78
CA PHE A 806 13.52 -16.34 20.37
C PHE A 806 14.19 -15.94 19.07
N LYS A 807 13.43 -15.37 18.12
CA LYS A 807 14.02 -14.80 16.91
C LYS A 807 15.04 -13.72 17.24
N GLU A 808 14.67 -12.79 18.13
CA GLU A 808 15.53 -11.69 18.55
C GLU A 808 16.77 -12.18 19.30
N LEU A 809 16.61 -13.15 20.20
CA LEU A 809 17.74 -13.74 20.91
C LEU A 809 18.70 -14.45 19.96
N GLN A 810 18.20 -15.34 19.10
CA GLN A 810 19.04 -16.05 18.14
C GLN A 810 19.75 -15.07 17.20
N TYR A 811 19.07 -14.00 16.81
CA TYR A 811 19.68 -12.94 16.01
C TYR A 811 20.80 -12.20 16.75
N LYS A 812 20.61 -11.90 18.04
CA LYS A 812 21.64 -11.28 18.89
C LYS A 812 22.84 -12.22 19.12
N ILE A 813 22.59 -13.53 19.21
CA ILE A 813 23.64 -14.56 19.27
C ILE A 813 24.40 -14.56 17.95
N LEU A 814 23.71 -14.72 16.81
CA LEU A 814 24.31 -14.74 15.46
C LEU A 814 25.21 -13.51 15.22
N HIS A 815 24.74 -12.31 15.55
CA HIS A 815 25.51 -11.07 15.39
C HIS A 815 26.54 -10.82 16.51
N ASN A 816 26.67 -11.74 17.46
CA ASN A 816 27.58 -11.67 18.60
C ASN A 816 27.44 -10.36 19.42
N VAL A 817 26.20 -9.90 19.64
CA VAL A 817 25.90 -8.60 20.31
C VAL A 817 25.29 -8.75 21.71
N TYR A 818 25.25 -9.96 22.25
CA TYR A 818 24.76 -10.21 23.61
C TYR A 818 25.69 -9.56 24.68
N ILE A 819 25.15 -9.15 25.83
CA ILE A 819 25.92 -8.55 26.94
C ILE A 819 26.41 -9.68 27.86
N SER A 820 27.71 -9.97 27.82
CA SER A 820 28.32 -10.91 28.77
C SER A 820 28.72 -10.20 30.09
N PRO A 821 28.96 -10.94 31.19
CA PRO A 821 29.42 -10.37 32.45
C PRO A 821 30.63 -9.43 32.30
N TYR A 822 31.62 -9.82 31.50
CA TYR A 822 32.78 -8.98 31.17
C TYR A 822 32.43 -7.65 30.50
N ILE A 823 31.43 -7.65 29.61
CA ILE A 823 31.00 -6.43 28.92
C ILE A 823 30.22 -5.53 29.87
N TYR A 824 29.39 -6.13 30.71
CA TYR A 824 28.61 -5.40 31.70
C TYR A 824 29.49 -4.73 32.76
N SER A 825 30.53 -5.40 33.24
CA SER A 825 31.48 -4.84 34.20
C SER A 825 32.21 -3.60 33.69
N LYS A 826 32.30 -3.43 32.36
CA LYS A 826 32.81 -2.19 31.75
C LYS A 826 31.82 -1.02 31.76
N TYR A 827 30.52 -1.31 31.82
CA TYR A 827 29.47 -0.29 31.83
C TYR A 827 29.03 0.09 33.25
N ASN A 828 29.01 -0.87 34.18
CA ASN A 828 28.65 -0.66 35.57
C ASN A 828 29.85 -0.94 36.48
N MET A 829 30.52 0.14 36.89
CA MET A 829 31.62 0.12 37.85
C MET A 829 31.15 -0.56 39.15
N GLY A 830 31.92 -1.55 39.63
CA GLY A 830 31.61 -2.33 40.84
C GLY A 830 31.01 -3.72 40.59
N THR A 831 30.79 -4.13 39.32
CA THR A 831 30.32 -5.49 39.00
C THR A 831 31.46 -6.39 38.53
N SER A 832 31.47 -7.66 38.97
CA SER A 832 32.54 -8.61 38.64
C SER A 832 32.53 -8.99 37.15
N PRO A 833 33.68 -9.03 36.47
CA PRO A 833 33.79 -9.52 35.08
C PRO A 833 33.65 -11.04 34.97
N ASN A 834 33.61 -11.76 36.10
CA ASN A 834 33.64 -13.21 36.11
C ASN A 834 32.33 -13.83 35.63
N CYS A 835 32.43 -15.04 35.10
CA CYS A 835 31.31 -15.83 34.64
C CYS A 835 30.35 -16.09 35.80
N LEU A 836 29.07 -15.82 35.60
CA LEU A 836 28.05 -15.99 36.63
C LEU A 836 27.82 -17.46 37.02
N LYS A 837 28.30 -18.40 36.19
CA LYS A 837 28.14 -19.85 36.40
C LYS A 837 29.33 -20.42 37.16
N CYS A 838 30.50 -20.44 36.55
CA CYS A 838 31.68 -21.01 37.21
C CYS A 838 32.32 -20.07 38.23
N LYS A 839 32.05 -18.75 38.19
CA LYS A 839 32.63 -17.69 39.04
C LYS A 839 34.16 -17.55 39.00
N VAL A 840 34.86 -18.46 38.31
CA VAL A 840 36.32 -18.57 38.26
C VAL A 840 36.92 -17.84 37.06
N ARG A 841 36.37 -18.03 35.86
CA ARG A 841 36.90 -17.41 34.63
C ARG A 841 36.14 -16.13 34.27
N VAL A 842 36.78 -15.24 33.52
CA VAL A 842 36.14 -14.06 32.94
C VAL A 842 34.96 -14.50 32.04
N GLY A 843 33.79 -13.91 32.27
CA GLY A 843 32.58 -14.19 31.51
C GLY A 843 32.60 -13.51 30.14
N THR A 844 33.45 -14.00 29.23
CA THR A 844 33.42 -13.61 27.81
C THR A 844 32.16 -14.17 27.14
N ARG A 845 31.75 -13.61 26.00
CA ARG A 845 30.55 -14.09 25.29
C ARG A 845 30.64 -15.57 24.93
N PHE A 846 31.81 -16.02 24.45
CA PHE A 846 32.00 -17.41 24.06
C PHE A 846 32.12 -18.35 25.26
N HIS A 847 32.85 -17.96 26.31
CA HIS A 847 32.92 -18.75 27.55
C HIS A 847 31.52 -19.00 28.13
N TRP A 848 30.69 -17.96 28.10
CA TRP A 848 29.35 -17.99 28.65
C TRP A 848 28.34 -18.76 27.79
N LEU A 849 28.58 -18.91 26.48
CA LEU A 849 27.74 -19.70 25.57
C LEU A 849 28.19 -21.15 25.41
N TRP A 850 29.49 -21.45 25.60
CA TRP A 850 30.07 -22.75 25.28
C TRP A 850 31.15 -23.24 26.25
N GLU A 851 32.22 -22.50 26.51
CA GLU A 851 33.42 -23.07 27.19
C GLU A 851 33.23 -23.33 28.69
N CYS A 852 32.21 -22.76 29.32
CA CYS A 852 31.95 -22.97 30.75
C CYS A 852 31.55 -24.43 31.01
N ALA A 853 32.21 -25.11 31.95
CA ALA A 853 31.93 -26.51 32.28
C ALA A 853 30.45 -26.80 32.60
N SER A 854 29.79 -25.90 33.34
CA SER A 854 28.35 -26.01 33.64
C SER A 854 27.48 -25.93 32.37
N ILE A 855 27.91 -25.13 31.39
CA ILE A 855 27.21 -24.96 30.11
C ILE A 855 27.47 -26.15 29.18
N GLN A 856 28.69 -26.69 29.16
CA GLN A 856 28.99 -27.92 28.44
C GLN A 856 28.18 -29.12 28.97
N SER A 857 28.04 -29.24 30.30
CA SER A 857 27.18 -30.27 30.90
C SER A 857 25.73 -30.15 30.42
N PHE A 858 25.21 -28.92 30.37
CA PHE A 858 23.87 -28.66 29.84
C PHE A 858 23.74 -29.09 28.37
N TRP A 859 24.70 -28.71 27.51
CA TRP A 859 24.65 -29.10 26.09
C TRP A 859 24.77 -30.60 25.87
N LYS A 860 25.55 -31.31 26.69
CA LYS A 860 25.64 -32.77 26.66
C LYS A 860 24.30 -33.43 26.99
N GLU A 861 23.61 -32.95 28.02
CA GLU A 861 22.29 -33.44 28.41
C GLU A 861 21.26 -33.20 27.29
N VAL A 862 21.26 -32.00 26.69
CA VAL A 862 20.41 -31.67 25.55
C VAL A 862 20.66 -32.62 24.37
N CYS A 863 21.93 -32.82 23.99
CA CYS A 863 22.27 -33.71 22.88
C CYS A 863 21.91 -35.17 23.18
N ALA A 864 22.07 -35.63 24.42
CA ALA A 864 21.66 -36.97 24.85
C ALA A 864 20.13 -37.17 24.75
N ASN A 865 19.35 -36.16 25.18
CA ASN A 865 17.89 -36.19 25.10
C ASN A 865 17.41 -36.19 23.64
N ILE A 866 18.01 -35.36 22.79
CA ILE A 866 17.73 -35.35 21.36
C ILE A 866 18.09 -36.70 20.73
N SER A 867 19.27 -37.25 21.07
CA SER A 867 19.71 -38.56 20.57
C SER A 867 18.71 -39.67 20.90
N THR A 868 18.21 -39.66 22.13
CA THR A 868 17.19 -40.59 22.60
C THR A 868 15.87 -40.42 21.84
N ALA A 869 15.47 -39.18 21.56
CA ALA A 869 14.22 -38.89 20.85
C ALA A 869 14.25 -39.28 19.37
N ILE A 870 15.42 -39.20 18.71
CA ILE A 870 15.55 -39.50 17.27
C ILE A 870 16.13 -40.88 16.98
N GLY A 871 16.61 -41.60 18.00
CA GLY A 871 17.25 -42.92 17.86
C GLY A 871 18.58 -42.90 17.12
N HIS A 872 19.24 -41.73 17.02
CA HIS A 872 20.54 -41.53 16.37
C HIS A 872 21.46 -40.74 17.30
N GLN A 873 22.75 -41.08 17.34
CA GLN A 873 23.71 -40.38 18.19
C GLN A 873 23.95 -38.95 17.68
N VAL A 874 23.67 -37.97 18.54
CA VAL A 874 23.93 -36.55 18.31
C VAL A 874 25.05 -36.11 19.25
N THR A 875 26.19 -35.71 18.69
CA THR A 875 27.33 -35.20 19.46
C THR A 875 27.21 -33.69 19.65
N GLU A 876 27.68 -33.21 20.80
CA GLU A 876 27.70 -31.77 21.08
C GLU A 876 28.67 -31.05 20.13
N ASN A 877 28.11 -30.16 19.31
CA ASN A 877 28.88 -29.36 18.36
C ASN A 877 28.48 -27.88 18.55
N PRO A 878 29.44 -26.97 18.79
CA PRO A 878 29.10 -25.57 19.05
C PRO A 878 28.44 -24.88 17.84
N LEU A 879 28.73 -25.30 16.61
CA LEU A 879 28.07 -24.81 15.40
C LEU A 879 26.57 -25.17 15.39
N MET A 880 26.22 -26.35 15.90
CA MET A 880 24.84 -26.80 16.04
C MET A 880 24.17 -26.21 17.29
N CYS A 881 24.81 -26.27 18.45
CA CYS A 881 24.21 -25.84 19.71
C CYS A 881 24.04 -24.31 19.79
N ILE A 882 24.99 -23.53 19.26
CA ILE A 882 24.98 -22.07 19.35
C ILE A 882 24.32 -21.44 18.11
N LEU A 883 24.77 -21.85 16.92
CA LEU A 883 24.29 -21.25 15.66
C LEU A 883 23.14 -22.04 15.02
N GLY A 884 22.76 -23.20 15.57
CA GLY A 884 21.62 -23.98 15.12
C GLY A 884 21.83 -24.67 13.77
N TYR A 885 23.07 -24.77 13.29
CA TYR A 885 23.39 -25.44 12.04
C TYR A 885 23.35 -26.95 12.21
N ILE A 886 22.56 -27.64 11.39
CA ILE A 886 22.41 -29.09 11.47
C ILE A 886 23.30 -29.75 10.40
N PRO A 887 24.23 -30.65 10.80
CA PRO A 887 25.07 -31.39 9.87
C PRO A 887 24.25 -32.21 8.87
N VAL A 888 24.80 -32.42 7.67
CA VAL A 888 24.12 -33.14 6.57
C VAL A 888 23.63 -34.53 7.00
N SER A 889 24.41 -35.23 7.84
CA SER A 889 24.05 -36.55 8.40
C SER A 889 22.76 -36.55 9.24
N LEU A 890 22.36 -35.41 9.79
CA LEU A 890 21.20 -35.28 10.69
C LEU A 890 20.03 -34.50 10.07
N VAL A 891 20.12 -34.13 8.79
CA VAL A 891 19.10 -33.32 8.10
C VAL A 891 17.74 -34.01 8.04
N GLN A 892 17.68 -35.35 8.01
CA GLN A 892 16.40 -36.08 8.05
C GLN A 892 15.59 -35.82 9.34
N HIS A 893 16.28 -35.43 10.42
CA HIS A 893 15.68 -35.09 11.72
C HIS A 893 15.68 -33.58 12.01
N GLU A 894 15.91 -32.73 11.00
CA GLU A 894 16.15 -31.29 11.16
C GLU A 894 15.08 -30.62 12.04
N HIS A 895 13.80 -30.90 11.78
CA HIS A 895 12.69 -30.32 12.52
C HIS A 895 12.67 -30.71 14.01
N VAL A 896 13.00 -31.96 14.33
CA VAL A 896 13.01 -32.45 15.73
C VAL A 896 14.19 -31.85 16.47
N ILE A 897 15.37 -31.84 15.85
CA ILE A 897 16.59 -31.27 16.43
C ILE A 897 16.43 -29.76 16.65
N GLN A 898 15.94 -29.01 15.64
CA GLN A 898 15.66 -27.57 15.82
C GLN A 898 14.64 -27.32 16.92
N SER A 899 13.57 -28.12 17.00
CA SER A 899 12.56 -27.99 18.05
C SER A 899 13.12 -28.29 19.45
N GLY A 900 13.98 -29.31 19.58
CA GLY A 900 14.70 -29.62 20.82
C GLY A 900 15.60 -28.45 21.23
N LEU A 901 16.51 -28.05 20.35
CA LEU A 901 17.41 -26.90 20.57
C LEU A 901 16.64 -25.59 20.90
N LEU A 902 15.43 -25.39 20.38
CA LEU A 902 14.54 -24.27 20.69
C LEU A 902 13.91 -24.31 22.08
N GLN A 903 13.43 -25.49 22.49
CA GLN A 903 12.89 -25.68 23.83
C GLN A 903 14.01 -25.59 24.85
N ASP A 904 15.17 -26.12 24.52
CA ASP A 904 16.33 -26.12 25.38
C ASP A 904 17.02 -24.77 25.39
N SER A 905 16.97 -23.96 24.35
CA SER A 905 17.37 -22.55 24.45
C SER A 905 16.44 -21.75 25.37
N ARG A 906 15.16 -22.14 25.58
CA ARG A 906 14.33 -21.59 26.67
C ARG A 906 14.84 -22.01 28.03
N LEU A 907 15.13 -23.30 28.20
CA LEU A 907 15.69 -23.82 29.43
C LEU A 907 17.06 -23.24 29.70
N PHE A 908 17.89 -23.00 28.69
CA PHE A 908 19.18 -22.33 28.76
C PHE A 908 19.01 -20.90 29.26
N ILE A 909 18.05 -20.14 28.72
CA ILE A 909 17.74 -18.79 29.23
C ILE A 909 17.23 -18.85 30.68
N CYS A 910 16.31 -19.75 31.01
CA CYS A 910 15.79 -19.91 32.37
C CYS A 910 16.87 -20.41 33.35
N TYR A 911 17.74 -21.30 32.90
CA TYR A 911 18.91 -21.81 33.60
C TYR A 911 19.90 -20.68 33.83
N MET A 912 20.13 -19.81 32.83
CA MET A 912 20.91 -18.59 32.96
C MET A 912 20.32 -17.61 34.00
N GLN A 913 18.99 -17.54 34.13
CA GLN A 913 18.29 -16.64 35.06
C GLN A 913 18.11 -17.19 36.48
N SER A 914 18.08 -18.51 36.68
CA SER A 914 17.74 -19.13 37.97
C SER A 914 18.81 -19.00 39.06
N HIS A 915 20.01 -18.53 38.70
CA HIS A 915 21.16 -18.43 39.62
C HIS A 915 21.74 -17.00 39.71
N THR A 916 20.93 -15.98 39.42
CA THR A 916 21.40 -14.58 39.30
C THR A 916 20.72 -13.66 40.32
N SER A 917 21.51 -12.81 40.99
CA SER A 917 21.01 -11.72 41.84
C SER A 917 20.36 -10.59 41.00
N ALA A 918 19.70 -9.63 41.67
CA ALA A 918 18.89 -8.56 41.08
C ALA A 918 19.56 -7.74 39.95
N THR A 919 20.89 -7.74 39.89
CA THR A 919 21.74 -7.07 38.89
C THR A 919 21.53 -7.54 37.44
N HIS A 920 21.01 -8.75 37.22
CA HIS A 920 20.80 -9.27 35.86
C HIS A 920 19.57 -8.69 35.14
N SER A 921 18.65 -8.07 35.89
CA SER A 921 17.48 -7.38 35.34
C SER A 921 17.87 -6.14 34.52
N GLU A 922 19.04 -5.57 34.78
CA GLU A 922 19.64 -4.44 34.06
C GLU A 922 20.53 -4.89 32.88
N MET A 923 21.17 -6.07 32.98
CA MET A 923 21.97 -6.68 31.90
C MET A 923 21.13 -7.15 30.71
N CYS A 924 19.88 -7.55 30.98
CA CYS A 924 18.90 -7.96 29.98
C CYS A 924 17.47 -7.63 30.46
N PRO A 925 17.03 -6.36 30.36
CA PRO A 925 15.70 -5.92 30.80
C PRO A 925 14.54 -6.57 30.04
N GLU A 926 14.81 -7.15 28.87
CA GLU A 926 13.83 -7.93 28.09
C GLU A 926 13.60 -9.34 28.69
N LEU A 927 14.51 -9.79 29.55
CA LEU A 927 14.42 -11.07 30.26
C LEU A 927 13.74 -10.94 31.64
N SER A 928 13.74 -9.74 32.24
CA SER A 928 13.23 -9.47 33.60
C SER A 928 11.71 -9.27 33.70
N PHE A 929 11.05 -8.80 32.63
CA PHE A 929 9.60 -8.51 32.64
C PHE A 929 8.69 -9.72 32.94
N ASP A 930 9.22 -10.94 32.84
CA ASP A 930 8.50 -12.19 33.09
C ASP A 930 8.72 -12.76 34.51
N CYS A 931 9.77 -12.36 35.22
CA CYS A 931 10.15 -13.06 36.46
C CYS A 931 9.24 -12.69 37.65
N ALA A 932 8.79 -11.44 37.72
CA ALA A 932 7.82 -11.02 38.74
C ALA A 932 6.41 -11.63 38.56
N LYS A 933 6.12 -12.28 37.41
CA LYS A 933 4.79 -12.85 37.11
C LYS A 933 4.78 -14.36 36.84
N LYS A 934 5.93 -15.04 36.77
CA LYS A 934 6.01 -16.48 36.44
C LYS A 934 6.27 -17.43 37.61
N ARG A 935 6.52 -16.96 38.84
CA ARG A 935 6.61 -17.85 40.01
C ARG A 935 5.32 -18.66 40.29
N HIS A 936 4.19 -18.33 39.64
CA HIS A 936 2.91 -19.03 39.78
C HIS A 936 2.57 -20.04 38.66
N TYR A 937 3.42 -20.28 37.67
CA TYR A 937 3.06 -21.13 36.51
C TYR A 937 3.78 -22.49 36.44
N ILE A 938 4.68 -22.78 37.39
CA ILE A 938 5.46 -24.04 37.43
C ILE A 938 5.28 -24.79 38.77
N GLN A 939 4.48 -24.26 39.70
CA GLN A 939 3.76 -25.06 40.70
C GLN A 939 2.34 -25.25 40.19
#